data_AF-A0A969ZTU8-F1
#
_entry.id   AF-A0A969ZTU8-F1
#
_cell.length_a   1.000
_cell.length_b   1.000
_cell.length_c   1.000
_cell.angle_alpha   90.00
_cell.angle_beta   90.00
_cell.angle_gamma   90.00
#
_symmetry.space_group_name_H-M   'P 1'
#
loop_
_entity.id
_entity.type
_entity.pdbx_description
1 polymer ?
#
loop_
_entity_poly.entity_id
_entity_poly.type
_entity_poly.pdbx_seq_one_letter_code
_entity_poly.pdbx_strand_id
1 'polypeptide(L)'
;MIDLLPKDIIEKHNVSEIDFLEVIFEESVERLTIKIKSKIAEEGFINDLSDFFSSKFTNTEIIIENISTNKLTDMSIDKNNLEEYKNDIFINDEESLVESYHFNPVPIEETIVDEGFNESSDYISYLDKIQMKEMEIAEETKNNISQVKSVEKSEVCSFTKPIKGEEVPISSLYGGLLEDQTVVIKGEIFSIEHRKTPKSNLVTFLITDNKSSYTVKKFMPDKDYNIFSEEYKEGSYVKVEGKISYDNYMKADVMELKSIYKEDKPIKMDFAQKKRVELHIHTQMSTMDGISPVEEYIKTAHRWGHKAVAITDSGVCQSFPDALNAYKYLKNKDDFKIIYGMEANVFDDLENILANSDKDYYEEYTVFDFETTGLTPKNSKIIEIGAVKVINGDIVDYFSELINPSEQISEFTTKLTSITNEMLEGKPSIEEILPKFIDFIGESVLVGHNVKFDMGFLRFNANEQGIEITNPSMDTLLFSRRLYPELGRHTLDSICKHLKVNLEQHHRAIDDSKATAEIFLKMMNEVKEGGLATVSEINAVSLPLELMKDKTYKLMILVKNEIGLKNLYKLVSFSNIKYYHRFPRIPKSVLIKHREGLLIGGAARDGEIIEALRTNEKRSEIINKLSFYDYVEILPEALHAEMIADDDSLDLDTIAFFNDKIIELSKEVKIFPVATGDAHYLEPHQNIIRKIITNGVKMNRLKVYPDLYFRTTDEMLELFSRYGEEVARELVITNSNLVADMIENISPIPAGTFPPILEGADEELKEMVTSKAHDIYGEILPEIVEKRIDRELNSIIDNGYAVMYIIAQKLVKKSNDDGYLVGSRGSVGSSFVATMTGITEVNPLPPHYICGKCNYSEFIETGEVDSGVDLPRKFCPVCNEEMGRDGFNIPFEVFLGFDGDKEPDIDLNFAGEYQSRAHKYTEELFGEDYVYRAGTISAIQEKTALGYILKYSEEKGIPIRDNDMVRLAKGMTGVKRTTGQHPGGVMIVPKNKEIYDFTPIQYPAEDKSKEVLTTHFDYNAISGKILKLDILGHDVPTMIKQLEE
;
A
#
# COMPACT_ATOMS: atom_id res chain seq x y z
N MET A 1 -24.81 24.31 21.89
CA MET A 1 -25.97 24.77 21.09
C MET A 1 -27.02 25.49 21.94
N ILE A 2 -27.43 24.95 23.09
CA ILE A 2 -28.34 25.63 24.04
C ILE A 2 -27.78 26.98 24.51
N ASP A 3 -26.46 27.12 24.69
CA ASP A 3 -25.82 28.38 25.12
C ASP A 3 -25.96 29.56 24.14
N LEU A 4 -26.44 29.33 22.92
CA LEU A 4 -26.71 30.38 21.93
C LEU A 4 -28.11 31.02 22.09
N LEU A 5 -28.99 30.41 22.89
CA LEU A 5 -30.33 30.91 23.16
C LEU A 5 -30.37 31.66 24.51
N PRO A 6 -31.35 32.55 24.73
CA PRO A 6 -31.45 33.32 25.97
C PRO A 6 -31.70 32.39 27.17
N LYS A 7 -30.78 32.39 28.14
CA LYS A 7 -30.83 31.48 29.30
C LYS A 7 -32.12 31.62 30.11
N ASP A 8 -32.64 32.83 30.23
CA ASP A 8 -33.90 33.13 30.90
C ASP A 8 -35.12 32.50 30.21
N ILE A 9 -35.12 32.41 28.87
CA ILE A 9 -36.18 31.75 28.09
C ILE A 9 -36.03 30.23 28.18
N ILE A 10 -34.79 29.71 28.14
CA ILE A 10 -34.51 28.27 28.29
C ILE A 10 -34.95 27.77 29.67
N GLU A 11 -34.60 28.50 30.73
CA GLU A 11 -35.01 28.18 32.11
C GLU A 11 -36.52 28.29 32.29
N LYS A 12 -37.17 29.32 31.71
CA LYS A 12 -38.63 29.51 31.78
C LYS A 12 -39.41 28.34 31.17
N HIS A 13 -38.92 27.77 30.08
CA HIS A 13 -39.57 26.65 29.37
C HIS A 13 -38.97 25.28 29.68
N ASN A 14 -38.02 25.22 30.63
CA ASN A 14 -37.37 24.00 31.10
C ASN A 14 -36.76 23.14 29.96
N VAL A 15 -36.23 23.81 28.93
CA VAL A 15 -35.67 23.15 27.73
C VAL A 15 -34.28 22.62 28.07
N SER A 16 -34.23 21.37 28.53
CA SER A 16 -32.98 20.70 28.92
C SER A 16 -32.24 20.05 27.74
N GLU A 17 -32.94 19.76 26.64
CA GLU A 17 -32.38 19.12 25.44
C GLU A 17 -32.91 19.78 24.15
N ILE A 18 -31.98 20.23 23.30
CA ILE A 18 -32.25 20.64 21.92
C ILE A 18 -31.51 19.66 21.01
N ASP A 19 -32.25 18.85 20.28
CA ASP A 19 -31.70 17.81 19.40
C ASP A 19 -31.03 18.42 18.16
N PHE A 20 -31.51 19.58 17.71
CA PHE A 20 -30.99 20.31 16.54
C PHE A 20 -31.33 21.81 16.63
N LEU A 21 -30.36 22.66 16.29
CA LEU A 21 -30.54 24.10 16.15
C LEU A 21 -29.74 24.56 14.93
N GLU A 22 -30.41 25.18 13.98
CA GLU A 22 -29.81 25.80 12.80
C GLU A 22 -30.29 27.25 12.70
N VAL A 23 -29.37 28.18 12.50
CA VAL A 23 -29.67 29.61 12.36
C VAL A 23 -29.15 30.06 11.00
N ILE A 24 -30.04 30.51 10.14
CA ILE A 24 -29.75 30.92 8.78
C ILE A 24 -30.05 32.42 8.68
N PHE A 25 -29.07 33.22 8.29
CA PHE A 25 -29.27 34.63 8.00
C PHE A 25 -29.09 34.87 6.50
N GLU A 26 -30.14 35.37 5.85
CA GLU A 26 -30.14 35.72 4.43
C GLU A 26 -29.98 37.24 4.29
N GLU A 27 -28.75 37.69 4.06
CA GLU A 27 -28.41 39.12 3.91
C GLU A 27 -29.21 39.83 2.81
N SER A 28 -29.54 39.15 1.71
CA SER A 28 -30.22 39.76 0.57
C SER A 28 -31.65 40.22 0.85
N VAL A 29 -32.30 39.66 1.88
CA VAL A 29 -33.69 39.96 2.25
C VAL A 29 -33.84 40.36 3.72
N GLU A 30 -32.73 40.59 4.43
CA GLU A 30 -32.69 40.83 5.88
C GLU A 30 -33.59 39.85 6.65
N ARG A 31 -33.36 38.54 6.47
CA ARG A 31 -34.16 37.49 7.12
C ARG A 31 -33.30 36.58 7.99
N LEU A 32 -33.77 36.32 9.21
CA LEU A 32 -33.20 35.35 10.13
C LEU A 32 -34.17 34.18 10.34
N THR A 33 -33.78 32.99 9.88
CA THR A 33 -34.54 31.75 10.07
C THR A 33 -33.88 30.88 11.13
N ILE A 34 -34.60 30.55 12.19
CA ILE A 34 -34.13 29.71 13.30
C ILE A 34 -34.91 28.40 13.28
N LYS A 35 -34.22 27.32 12.95
CA LYS A 35 -34.75 25.97 12.83
C LYS A 35 -34.39 25.17 14.07
N ILE A 36 -35.39 24.74 14.83
CA ILE A 36 -35.19 24.04 16.11
C ILE A 36 -35.88 22.68 16.08
N LYS A 37 -35.20 21.64 16.54
CA LYS A 37 -35.81 20.36 16.88
C LYS A 37 -35.63 20.12 18.38
N SER A 38 -36.74 20.11 19.10
CA SER A 38 -36.76 19.74 20.52
C SER A 38 -38.09 19.07 20.83
N LYS A 39 -38.03 17.97 21.60
CA LYS A 39 -39.22 17.23 22.05
C LYS A 39 -40.15 18.05 22.95
N ILE A 40 -39.67 19.18 23.51
CA ILE A 40 -40.36 19.97 24.55
C ILE A 40 -40.69 21.40 24.06
N ALA A 41 -40.31 21.78 22.83
CA ALA A 41 -40.55 23.13 22.31
C ALA A 41 -42.06 23.37 22.04
N GLU A 42 -42.79 23.77 23.09
CA GLU A 42 -44.17 24.22 23.04
C GLU A 42 -44.29 25.58 22.32
N GLU A 43 -45.49 25.90 21.83
CA GLU A 43 -45.77 27.14 21.08
C GLU A 43 -45.37 28.42 21.85
N GLY A 44 -45.42 28.37 23.19
CA GLY A 44 -44.95 29.45 24.07
C GLY A 44 -43.44 29.70 24.04
N PHE A 45 -42.62 28.67 23.82
CA PHE A 45 -41.15 28.81 23.71
C PHE A 45 -40.76 29.48 22.40
N ILE A 46 -41.45 29.11 21.30
CA ILE A 46 -41.24 29.70 19.98
C ILE A 46 -41.63 31.18 19.98
N ASN A 47 -42.76 31.53 20.59
CA ASN A 47 -43.21 32.92 20.70
C ASN A 47 -42.26 33.78 21.53
N ASP A 48 -41.82 33.31 22.70
CA ASP A 48 -40.88 34.06 23.53
C ASP A 48 -39.51 34.24 22.83
N LEU A 49 -39.03 33.25 22.09
CA LEU A 49 -37.83 33.39 21.26
C LEU A 49 -38.05 34.39 20.12
N SER A 50 -39.19 34.35 19.45
CA SER A 50 -39.53 35.30 18.39
C SER A 50 -39.52 36.73 18.92
N ASP A 51 -40.18 36.97 20.06
CA ASP A 51 -40.22 38.28 20.70
C ASP A 51 -38.81 38.77 21.11
N PHE A 52 -37.98 37.87 21.64
CA PHE A 52 -36.59 38.19 21.96
C PHE A 52 -35.81 38.63 20.73
N PHE A 53 -35.85 37.85 19.64
CA PHE A 53 -35.11 38.17 18.43
C PHE A 53 -35.68 39.41 17.72
N SER A 54 -36.99 39.57 17.64
CA SER A 54 -37.62 40.78 17.10
C SER A 54 -37.27 42.04 17.92
N SER A 55 -37.05 41.92 19.24
CA SER A 55 -36.58 43.05 20.06
C SER A 55 -35.11 43.43 19.80
N LYS A 56 -34.31 42.50 19.27
CA LYS A 56 -32.88 42.69 19.00
C LYS A 56 -32.60 43.08 17.55
N PHE A 57 -33.47 42.65 16.63
CA PHE A 57 -33.32 42.83 15.19
C PHE A 57 -34.55 43.56 14.64
N THR A 58 -34.52 44.90 14.69
CA THR A 58 -35.70 45.75 14.43
C THR A 58 -36.09 45.88 12.95
N ASN A 59 -35.21 45.51 12.02
CA ASN A 59 -35.46 45.57 10.57
C ASN A 59 -35.33 44.19 9.88
N THR A 60 -35.23 43.10 10.65
CA THR A 60 -35.00 41.76 10.11
C THR A 60 -36.26 40.91 10.25
N GLU A 61 -36.67 40.23 9.19
CA GLU A 61 -37.77 39.26 9.23
C GLU A 61 -37.31 38.02 10.02
N ILE A 62 -37.95 37.71 11.14
CA ILE A 62 -37.61 36.57 12.00
C ILE A 62 -38.59 35.43 11.74
N ILE A 63 -38.07 34.27 11.35
CA ILE A 63 -38.85 33.04 11.18
C ILE A 63 -38.29 32.00 12.15
N ILE A 64 -39.14 31.39 12.97
CA ILE A 64 -38.73 30.29 13.86
C ILE A 64 -39.54 29.03 13.51
N GLU A 65 -38.84 27.98 13.09
CA GLU A 65 -39.44 26.71 12.66
C GLU A 65 -39.15 25.60 13.68
N ASN A 66 -40.19 24.91 14.15
CA ASN A 66 -40.01 23.68 14.92
C ASN A 66 -40.13 22.44 14.01
N ILE A 67 -38.99 21.81 13.73
CA ILE A 67 -38.89 20.69 12.78
C ILE A 67 -39.57 19.41 13.31
N SER A 68 -39.85 19.35 14.61
CA SER A 68 -40.41 18.15 15.27
C SER A 68 -41.89 17.91 14.96
N THR A 69 -42.67 18.97 14.64
CA THR A 69 -44.15 18.91 14.57
C THR A 69 -44.74 19.27 13.21
N ASN A 70 -43.92 19.63 12.20
CA ASN A 70 -44.38 19.99 10.84
C ASN A 70 -45.52 21.03 10.82
N LYS A 71 -45.53 21.96 11.79
CA LYS A 71 -46.45 23.11 11.84
C LYS A 71 -45.66 24.41 11.64
N LEU A 72 -45.99 25.14 10.58
CA LEU A 72 -45.58 26.53 10.34
C LEU A 72 -46.53 27.47 11.10
N THR A 73 -45.99 28.40 11.88
CA THR A 73 -46.71 29.58 12.36
C THR A 73 -46.13 30.81 11.68
N ASP A 74 -46.77 31.23 10.58
CA ASP A 74 -46.53 32.55 9.98
C ASP A 74 -47.19 33.62 10.83
N MET A 75 -46.40 34.56 11.36
CA MET A 75 -46.91 35.81 11.94
C MET A 75 -46.23 37.00 11.25
N SER A 76 -46.83 37.46 10.15
CA SER A 76 -46.48 38.74 9.55
C SER A 76 -46.99 39.89 10.43
N ILE A 77 -46.09 40.68 11.03
CA ILE A 77 -46.44 41.96 11.64
C ILE A 77 -45.99 43.07 10.69
N ASP A 78 -46.95 43.61 9.95
CA ASP A 78 -46.78 44.87 9.21
C ASP A 78 -47.53 45.99 9.94
N LYS A 79 -46.82 47.08 10.26
CA LYS A 79 -47.40 48.43 10.33
C LYS A 79 -46.35 49.55 10.50
N ASN A 80 -46.25 50.35 9.44
CA ASN A 80 -45.91 51.78 9.39
C ASN A 80 -46.37 52.59 10.63
N ASN A 81 -45.52 53.48 11.17
CA ASN A 81 -45.65 54.96 11.07
C ASN A 81 -44.80 55.77 12.09
N LEU A 82 -44.40 56.97 11.60
CA LEU A 82 -44.21 58.27 12.29
C LEU A 82 -42.83 58.70 12.84
N GLU A 83 -42.08 59.33 11.92
CA GLU A 83 -41.70 60.77 11.90
C GLU A 83 -40.73 61.43 12.92
N GLU A 84 -39.81 62.19 12.30
CA GLU A 84 -39.20 63.47 12.70
C GLU A 84 -38.16 63.53 13.83
N TYR A 85 -36.86 63.70 13.47
CA TYR A 85 -36.26 65.04 13.36
C TYR A 85 -34.86 65.03 12.71
N LYS A 86 -34.68 66.07 11.88
CA LYS A 86 -33.53 66.53 11.11
C LYS A 86 -32.41 67.17 11.97
N ASN A 87 -31.14 66.92 11.64
CA ASN A 87 -30.15 67.87 11.07
C ASN A 87 -28.69 67.68 11.57
N ASP A 88 -27.80 67.61 10.56
CA ASP A 88 -26.40 68.05 10.45
C ASP A 88 -25.32 67.59 11.47
N ILE A 89 -24.34 66.82 10.98
CA ILE A 89 -22.90 67.19 10.87
C ILE A 89 -22.14 66.12 10.04
N PHE A 90 -21.19 66.61 9.23
CA PHE A 90 -20.40 65.95 8.17
C PHE A 90 -19.42 64.82 8.59
N ILE A 91 -19.18 63.91 7.64
CA ILE A 91 -17.92 63.19 7.26
C ILE A 91 -17.32 62.18 8.27
N ASN A 92 -17.31 60.87 7.97
CA ASN A 92 -16.25 60.12 7.25
C ASN A 92 -16.52 58.59 7.32
N ASP A 93 -16.11 57.88 6.27
CA ASP A 93 -15.99 56.42 6.19
C ASP A 93 -15.03 55.84 7.24
N GLU A 94 -15.33 54.66 7.81
CA GLU A 94 -14.48 53.45 7.82
C GLU A 94 -15.05 52.29 8.67
N GLU A 95 -14.57 51.08 8.35
CA GLU A 95 -14.93 49.70 8.72
C GLU A 95 -14.94 49.31 10.22
N SER A 96 -15.64 48.20 10.55
CA SER A 96 -15.20 47.16 11.53
C SER A 96 -16.18 45.96 11.50
N LEU A 97 -15.74 44.75 11.10
CA LEU A 97 -15.05 43.68 11.86
C LEU A 97 -16.02 42.78 12.67
N VAL A 98 -16.11 41.50 12.27
CA VAL A 98 -16.58 40.38 13.10
C VAL A 98 -15.41 39.39 13.21
N GLU A 99 -14.85 39.25 14.41
CA GLU A 99 -13.94 38.18 14.80
C GLU A 99 -14.75 36.99 15.34
N SER A 100 -14.45 35.77 14.89
CA SER A 100 -14.86 34.52 15.53
C SER A 100 -13.65 33.93 16.28
N TYR A 101 -13.80 33.72 17.58
CA TYR A 101 -12.78 33.07 18.43
C TYR A 101 -13.06 31.56 18.52
N HIS A 102 -12.06 30.74 18.19
CA HIS A 102 -12.04 29.31 18.52
C HIS A 102 -11.11 29.07 19.71
N PHE A 103 -11.65 28.52 20.82
CA PHE A 103 -10.86 28.00 21.93
C PHE A 103 -10.45 26.54 21.66
N ASN A 104 -9.17 26.24 21.80
CA ASN A 104 -8.66 24.88 21.91
C ASN A 104 -8.82 24.38 23.37
N PRO A 105 -9.40 23.19 23.62
CA PRO A 105 -9.31 22.56 24.94
C PRO A 105 -7.93 21.93 25.13
N VAL A 106 -7.29 22.24 26.25
CA VAL A 106 -6.13 21.49 26.77
C VAL A 106 -6.65 20.15 27.33
N PRO A 107 -5.98 19.01 27.09
CA PRO A 107 -6.39 17.73 27.67
C PRO A 107 -6.17 17.74 29.19
N ILE A 108 -7.20 17.40 29.96
CA ILE A 108 -7.04 17.01 31.37
C ILE A 108 -6.74 15.51 31.34
N GLU A 109 -5.56 15.11 31.81
CA GLU A 109 -5.25 13.72 32.10
C GLU A 109 -6.12 13.24 33.27
N GLU A 110 -7.05 12.33 33.01
CA GLU A 110 -7.78 11.62 34.07
C GLU A 110 -6.86 10.57 34.69
N THR A 111 -6.21 10.94 35.80
CA THR A 111 -5.67 9.96 36.75
C THR A 111 -6.84 9.44 37.59
N ILE A 112 -7.41 8.29 37.25
CA ILE A 112 -8.32 7.58 38.14
C ILE A 112 -7.44 6.90 39.21
N VAL A 113 -7.33 7.54 40.37
CA VAL A 113 -6.83 6.90 41.58
C VAL A 113 -8.04 6.48 42.40
N ASP A 114 -8.24 5.17 42.53
CA ASP A 114 -9.30 4.55 43.32
C ASP A 114 -8.90 4.60 44.80
N GLU A 115 -9.20 5.71 45.50
CA GLU A 115 -9.08 5.81 46.96
C GLU A 115 -10.45 6.13 47.57
N GLY A 116 -10.99 5.17 48.32
CA GLY A 116 -12.26 5.30 49.02
C GLY A 116 -12.19 6.30 50.19
N PHE A 117 -12.94 7.38 50.09
CA PHE A 117 -13.15 8.33 51.19
C PHE A 117 -14.26 7.84 52.12
N ASN A 118 -13.90 7.54 53.38
CA ASN A 118 -14.84 7.37 54.48
C ASN A 118 -14.86 8.66 55.30
N GLU A 119 -16.05 9.28 55.40
CA GLU A 119 -16.42 10.51 56.14
C GLU A 119 -16.49 11.83 55.34
N SER A 120 -17.58 12.56 55.59
CA SER A 120 -18.01 13.77 54.88
C SER A 120 -17.15 15.01 55.10
N SER A 121 -16.16 14.97 56.00
CA SER A 121 -15.24 16.10 56.23
C SER A 121 -14.11 16.16 55.21
N ASP A 122 -13.67 15.00 54.70
CA ASP A 122 -12.50 14.93 53.81
C ASP A 122 -12.87 15.33 52.37
N TYR A 123 -14.12 15.07 51.96
CA TYR A 123 -14.66 15.55 50.69
C TYR A 123 -14.79 17.08 50.64
N ILE A 124 -15.15 17.73 51.76
CA ILE A 124 -15.21 19.20 51.84
C ILE A 124 -13.80 19.80 51.80
N SER A 125 -12.83 19.18 52.48
CA SER A 125 -11.42 19.60 52.37
C SER A 125 -10.83 19.42 50.97
N TYR A 126 -11.27 18.38 50.25
CA TYR A 126 -10.88 18.14 48.86
C TYR A 126 -11.51 19.17 47.91
N LEU A 127 -12.79 19.52 48.10
CA LEU A 127 -13.47 20.57 47.35
C LEU A 127 -12.87 21.96 47.62
N ASP A 128 -12.51 22.27 48.87
CA ASP A 128 -11.83 23.54 49.20
C ASP A 128 -10.44 23.61 48.53
N LYS A 129 -9.72 22.48 48.43
CA LYS A 129 -8.44 22.42 47.69
C LYS A 129 -8.62 22.61 46.19
N ILE A 130 -9.69 22.09 45.60
CA ILE A 130 -10.04 22.33 44.19
C ILE A 130 -10.38 23.80 43.99
N GLN A 131 -11.18 24.39 44.87
CA GLN A 131 -11.60 25.79 44.79
C GLN A 131 -10.44 26.77 45.01
N MET A 132 -9.48 26.43 45.88
CA MET A 132 -8.23 27.19 46.04
C MET A 132 -7.33 27.07 44.80
N LYS A 133 -7.22 25.89 44.19
CA LYS A 133 -6.50 25.71 42.92
C LYS A 133 -7.16 26.45 41.77
N GLU A 134 -8.49 26.45 41.70
CA GLU A 134 -9.25 27.23 40.71
C GLU A 134 -9.09 28.74 40.93
N MET A 135 -8.98 29.19 42.18
CA MET A 135 -8.68 30.59 42.50
C MET A 135 -7.23 30.98 42.20
N GLU A 136 -6.26 30.10 42.45
CA GLU A 136 -4.85 30.29 42.04
C GLU A 136 -4.72 30.32 40.52
N ILE A 137 -5.38 29.40 39.80
CA ILE A 137 -5.45 29.42 38.34
C ILE A 137 -6.16 30.69 37.87
N ALA A 138 -7.24 31.14 38.52
CA ALA A 138 -7.93 32.38 38.16
C ALA A 138 -7.10 33.64 38.44
N GLU A 139 -6.25 33.65 39.48
CA GLU A 139 -5.32 34.75 39.78
C GLU A 139 -4.09 34.74 38.86
N GLU A 140 -3.53 33.58 38.51
CA GLU A 140 -2.52 33.45 37.45
C GLU A 140 -3.10 33.86 36.10
N THR A 141 -4.34 33.47 35.81
CA THR A 141 -5.05 33.89 34.60
C THR A 141 -5.33 35.40 34.64
N LYS A 142 -5.64 36.01 35.80
CA LYS A 142 -5.80 37.47 35.93
C LYS A 142 -4.49 38.24 35.81
N ASN A 143 -3.38 37.71 36.33
CA ASN A 143 -2.05 38.31 36.20
C ASN A 143 -1.53 38.16 34.77
N ASN A 144 -1.80 37.04 34.10
CA ASN A 144 -1.57 36.87 32.67
C ASN A 144 -2.49 37.80 31.85
N ILE A 145 -3.77 37.94 32.18
CA ILE A 145 -4.70 38.87 31.50
C ILE A 145 -4.29 40.34 31.71
N SER A 146 -3.69 40.71 32.84
CA SER A 146 -3.24 42.07 33.10
C SER A 146 -1.85 42.38 32.53
N GLN A 147 -1.00 41.38 32.27
CA GLN A 147 0.17 41.53 31.40
C GLN A 147 -0.21 41.53 29.90
N VAL A 148 -1.23 40.75 29.50
CA VAL A 148 -1.76 40.71 28.12
C VAL A 148 -2.57 41.98 27.78
N LYS A 149 -3.21 42.65 28.74
CA LYS A 149 -3.95 43.91 28.52
C LYS A 149 -3.08 45.15 28.24
N SER A 150 -1.77 44.98 28.03
CA SER A 150 -0.89 46.07 27.59
C SER A 150 -0.26 45.88 26.21
N VAL A 151 -0.57 44.80 25.47
CA VAL A 151 -0.25 44.66 24.04
C VAL A 151 -1.33 43.83 23.36
N GLU A 152 -2.28 44.48 22.67
CA GLU A 152 -2.95 43.94 21.47
C GLU A 152 -3.85 45.04 20.86
N LYS A 153 -3.21 45.98 20.15
CA LYS A 153 -3.69 46.25 18.81
C LYS A 153 -3.18 45.08 17.99
N SER A 154 -4.06 44.26 17.42
CA SER A 154 -3.66 43.26 16.43
C SER A 154 -2.76 43.95 15.40
N GLU A 155 -1.47 43.65 15.42
CA GLU A 155 -0.53 44.22 14.46
C GLU A 155 -0.78 43.51 13.12
N VAL A 156 -1.78 43.99 12.38
CA VAL A 156 -2.15 43.47 11.07
C VAL A 156 -0.93 43.50 10.16
N CYS A 157 -0.49 42.33 9.69
CA CYS A 157 0.57 42.25 8.70
C CYS A 157 0.12 42.99 7.44
N SER A 158 0.96 43.86 6.88
CA SER A 158 0.55 44.79 5.82
C SER A 158 0.04 44.11 4.53
N PHE A 159 0.30 42.81 4.38
CA PHE A 159 0.02 42.01 3.19
C PHE A 159 -0.84 40.76 3.47
N THR A 160 -1.53 40.63 4.61
CA THR A 160 -2.43 39.49 4.89
C THR A 160 -3.91 39.81 4.62
N LYS A 161 -4.19 40.71 3.69
CA LYS A 161 -5.55 41.24 3.44
C LYS A 161 -6.35 40.33 2.50
N PRO A 162 -7.69 40.24 2.67
CA PRO A 162 -8.57 39.56 1.72
C PRO A 162 -8.39 40.10 0.28
N ILE A 163 -8.25 39.19 -0.69
CA ILE A 163 -7.96 39.53 -2.09
C ILE A 163 -9.25 39.46 -2.92
N LYS A 164 -9.67 40.59 -3.50
CA LYS A 164 -10.92 40.70 -4.29
C LYS A 164 -10.76 40.48 -5.81
N GLY A 165 -9.53 40.34 -6.31
CA GLY A 165 -9.28 40.15 -7.74
C GLY A 165 -9.66 38.75 -8.27
N GLU A 166 -9.95 38.67 -9.57
CA GLU A 166 -10.20 37.39 -10.27
C GLU A 166 -8.92 36.57 -10.37
N GLU A 167 -9.01 35.29 -9.98
CA GLU A 167 -7.90 34.36 -10.09
C GLU A 167 -7.64 33.92 -11.55
N VAL A 168 -6.36 33.78 -11.90
CA VAL A 168 -5.91 33.16 -13.16
C VAL A 168 -5.25 31.80 -12.88
N PRO A 169 -5.35 30.81 -13.80
CA PRO A 169 -4.62 29.56 -13.68
C PRO A 169 -3.10 29.79 -13.61
N ILE A 170 -2.37 29.04 -12.78
CA ILE A 170 -0.92 29.25 -12.65
C ILE A 170 -0.20 28.99 -13.98
N SER A 171 -0.73 28.05 -14.79
CA SER A 171 -0.17 27.76 -16.11
C SER A 171 -0.18 28.96 -17.07
N SER A 172 -1.09 29.92 -16.92
CA SER A 172 -1.17 31.11 -17.79
C SER A 172 -0.16 32.20 -17.42
N LEU A 173 0.54 32.08 -16.29
CA LEU A 173 1.60 33.01 -15.91
C LEU A 173 2.83 32.93 -16.82
N TYR A 174 2.96 31.81 -17.54
CA TYR A 174 4.09 31.54 -18.41
C TYR A 174 3.84 32.01 -19.84
N GLY A 175 4.91 32.48 -20.50
CA GLY A 175 4.85 32.95 -21.89
C GLY A 175 5.16 34.44 -22.09
N GLY A 176 5.61 35.16 -21.05
CA GLY A 176 6.16 36.52 -21.15
C GLY A 176 5.14 37.64 -21.39
N LEU A 177 3.85 37.32 -21.49
CA LEU A 177 2.78 38.30 -21.78
C LEU A 177 2.33 39.11 -20.55
N LEU A 178 2.76 38.72 -19.35
CA LEU A 178 2.30 39.28 -18.08
C LEU A 178 3.43 39.95 -17.27
N GLU A 179 4.58 40.20 -17.90
CA GLU A 179 5.68 40.93 -17.25
C GLU A 179 5.20 42.30 -16.76
N ASP A 180 5.57 42.66 -15.54
CA ASP A 180 5.14 43.86 -14.83
C ASP A 180 3.64 43.96 -14.47
N GLN A 181 2.83 42.92 -14.74
CA GLN A 181 1.42 42.90 -14.36
C GLN A 181 1.20 42.37 -12.95
N THR A 182 0.14 42.85 -12.29
CA THR A 182 -0.34 42.29 -11.01
C THR A 182 -1.40 41.25 -11.32
N VAL A 183 -1.25 40.07 -10.75
CA VAL A 183 -2.13 38.93 -10.98
C VAL A 183 -2.49 38.29 -9.65
N VAL A 184 -3.62 37.60 -9.64
CA VAL A 184 -4.08 36.82 -8.50
C VAL A 184 -4.07 35.35 -8.87
N ILE A 185 -3.42 34.53 -8.05
CA ILE A 185 -3.39 33.08 -8.19
C ILE A 185 -3.86 32.42 -6.89
N LYS A 186 -4.29 31.17 -7.01
CA LYS A 186 -4.77 30.38 -5.88
C LYS A 186 -4.16 28.99 -5.95
N GLY A 187 -3.79 28.45 -4.78
CA GLY A 187 -3.14 27.16 -4.73
C GLY A 187 -2.60 26.80 -3.35
N GLU A 188 -2.01 25.62 -3.26
CA GLU A 188 -1.37 25.10 -2.06
C GLU A 188 0.11 25.49 -2.02
N ILE A 189 0.58 25.98 -0.88
CA ILE A 189 1.99 26.15 -0.62
C ILE A 189 2.61 24.78 -0.36
N PHE A 190 3.51 24.33 -1.22
CA PHE A 190 4.14 23.00 -1.08
C PHE A 190 5.64 23.07 -0.81
N SER A 191 6.23 24.25 -0.72
CA SER A 191 7.64 24.45 -0.34
C SER A 191 7.83 25.85 0.21
N ILE A 192 8.53 26.03 1.34
CA ILE A 192 8.91 27.33 1.88
C ILE A 192 10.41 27.36 2.20
N GLU A 193 11.12 28.33 1.64
CA GLU A 193 12.51 28.62 1.93
C GLU A 193 12.64 29.97 2.64
N HIS A 194 13.38 29.99 3.75
CA HIS A 194 13.70 31.19 4.51
C HIS A 194 15.20 31.47 4.45
N ARG A 195 15.55 32.72 4.15
CA ARG A 195 16.93 33.21 4.23
C ARG A 195 16.97 34.53 4.99
N LYS A 196 17.67 34.54 6.12
CA LYS A 196 17.96 35.77 6.86
C LYS A 196 18.96 36.63 6.10
N THR A 197 18.66 37.91 5.93
CA THR A 197 19.60 38.92 5.44
C THR A 197 19.89 39.95 6.55
N PRO A 198 20.92 40.81 6.42
CA PRO A 198 21.26 41.78 7.46
C PRO A 198 20.15 42.80 7.79
N LYS A 199 19.16 42.99 6.91
CA LYS A 199 18.10 44.02 7.06
C LYS A 199 16.67 43.48 7.00
N SER A 200 16.47 42.23 6.58
CA SER A 200 15.14 41.62 6.40
C SER A 200 15.25 40.09 6.25
N ASN A 201 14.11 39.41 6.20
CA ASN A 201 13.98 38.00 5.85
C ASN A 201 13.52 37.90 4.41
N LEU A 202 14.24 37.15 3.58
CA LEU A 202 13.74 36.72 2.28
C LEU A 202 12.98 35.41 2.49
N VAL A 203 11.70 35.43 2.15
CA VAL A 203 10.87 34.23 2.06
C VAL A 203 10.58 33.97 0.59
N THR A 204 10.91 32.76 0.17
CA THR A 204 10.56 32.23 -1.15
C THR A 204 9.69 31.00 -0.93
N PHE A 205 8.52 30.94 -1.54
CA PHE A 205 7.67 29.76 -1.46
C PHE A 205 7.14 29.37 -2.83
N LEU A 206 6.87 28.08 -2.99
CA LEU A 206 6.27 27.52 -4.18
C LEU A 206 4.79 27.26 -3.94
N ILE A 207 3.95 27.74 -4.86
CA ILE A 207 2.50 27.55 -4.85
C ILE A 207 2.08 26.70 -6.05
N THR A 208 1.15 25.76 -5.88
CA THR A 208 0.60 24.95 -6.98
C THR A 208 -0.93 24.90 -6.98
N ASP A 209 -1.52 24.92 -8.17
CA ASP A 209 -2.94 24.66 -8.43
C ASP A 209 -3.16 23.19 -8.86
N ASN A 210 -2.20 22.31 -8.55
CA ASN A 210 -2.10 20.91 -8.98
C ASN A 210 -1.89 20.68 -10.48
N LYS A 211 -1.97 21.72 -11.32
CA LYS A 211 -1.66 21.65 -12.77
C LYS A 211 -0.29 22.24 -13.08
N SER A 212 0.03 23.39 -12.50
CA SER A 212 1.32 24.05 -12.58
C SER A 212 1.74 24.63 -11.23
N SER A 213 2.97 25.14 -11.14
CA SER A 213 3.58 25.60 -9.89
C SER A 213 4.36 26.88 -10.11
N TYR A 214 4.21 27.90 -9.26
CA TYR A 214 4.91 29.18 -9.41
C TYR A 214 5.74 29.54 -8.18
N THR A 215 6.77 30.35 -8.39
CA THR A 215 7.63 30.86 -7.31
C THR A 215 7.14 32.22 -6.85
N VAL A 216 6.88 32.36 -5.56
CA VAL A 216 6.48 33.61 -4.91
C VAL A 216 7.59 34.03 -3.95
N LYS A 217 7.98 35.31 -3.99
CA LYS A 217 9.02 35.87 -3.12
C LYS A 217 8.57 37.14 -2.39
N LYS A 218 9.05 37.34 -1.17
CA LYS A 218 8.85 38.55 -0.38
C LYS A 218 10.08 38.81 0.49
N PHE A 219 10.55 40.06 0.49
CA PHE A 219 11.41 40.56 1.56
C PHE A 219 10.52 41.15 2.66
N MET A 220 10.66 40.65 3.88
CA MET A 220 9.82 41.03 5.02
C MET A 220 10.68 41.33 6.26
N PRO A 221 10.38 42.38 7.04
CA PRO A 221 11.00 42.60 8.36
C PRO A 221 10.78 41.42 9.31
N ASP A 222 11.53 41.37 10.41
CA ASP A 222 11.47 40.27 11.40
C ASP A 222 10.08 40.06 11.97
N LYS A 223 9.38 41.16 12.24
CA LYS A 223 8.01 41.15 12.72
C LYS A 223 7.05 40.45 11.74
N ASP A 224 7.08 40.86 10.47
CA ASP A 224 6.20 40.29 9.43
C ASP A 224 6.54 38.82 9.14
N TYR A 225 7.82 38.44 9.25
CA TYR A 225 8.25 37.05 9.10
C TYR A 225 7.69 36.13 10.18
N ASN A 226 7.74 36.56 11.44
CA ASN A 226 7.24 35.75 12.54
C ASN A 226 5.74 35.44 12.33
N ILE A 227 4.94 36.46 11.99
CA ILE A 227 3.51 36.29 11.67
C ILE A 227 3.32 35.33 10.48
N PHE A 228 4.07 35.53 9.39
CA PHE A 228 3.98 34.66 8.22
C PHE A 228 4.28 33.19 8.57
N SER A 229 5.35 32.95 9.33
CA SER A 229 5.80 31.60 9.69
C SER A 229 4.85 30.86 10.65
N GLU A 230 4.08 31.60 11.44
CA GLU A 230 3.06 31.03 12.33
C GLU A 230 1.78 30.66 11.56
N GLU A 231 1.31 31.54 10.66
CA GLU A 231 0.05 31.38 9.93
C GLU A 231 0.13 30.48 8.67
N TYR A 232 1.25 30.56 7.94
CA TYR A 232 1.45 29.95 6.63
C TYR A 232 2.54 28.87 6.70
N LYS A 233 2.13 27.62 6.48
CA LYS A 233 3.01 26.45 6.48
C LYS A 233 2.88 25.71 5.15
N GLU A 234 3.77 24.77 4.89
CA GLU A 234 3.54 23.80 3.81
C GLU A 234 2.19 23.09 4.05
N GLY A 235 1.39 22.95 2.98
CA GLY A 235 0.00 22.49 3.03
C GLY A 235 -1.04 23.61 3.17
N SER A 236 -0.65 24.84 3.50
CA SER A 236 -1.58 25.98 3.52
C SER A 236 -2.14 26.24 2.12
N TYR A 237 -3.46 26.29 2.01
CA TYR A 237 -4.15 26.70 0.79
C TYR A 237 -4.39 28.21 0.83
N VAL A 238 -3.95 28.92 -0.21
CA VAL A 238 -3.86 30.37 -0.19
C VAL A 238 -4.29 30.99 -1.50
N LYS A 239 -4.84 32.19 -1.41
CA LYS A 239 -4.98 33.15 -2.51
C LYS A 239 -3.82 34.14 -2.39
N VAL A 240 -3.13 34.40 -3.50
CA VAL A 240 -1.94 35.25 -3.56
C VAL A 240 -2.12 36.29 -4.65
N GLU A 241 -1.93 37.55 -4.30
CA GLU A 241 -1.82 38.67 -5.24
C GLU A 241 -0.36 39.11 -5.30
N GLY A 242 0.17 39.24 -6.51
CA GLY A 242 1.56 39.65 -6.68
C GLY A 242 1.87 40.20 -8.06
N LYS A 243 2.99 40.90 -8.15
CA LYS A 243 3.51 41.44 -9.42
C LYS A 243 4.47 40.42 -10.03
N ILE A 244 4.33 40.12 -11.32
CA ILE A 244 5.27 39.26 -12.03
C ILE A 244 6.52 40.09 -12.40
N SER A 245 7.70 39.61 -12.02
CA SER A 245 8.98 40.22 -12.34
C SER A 245 10.04 39.16 -12.68
N TYR A 246 10.96 39.49 -13.57
CA TYR A 246 12.10 38.62 -13.86
C TYR A 246 13.17 38.72 -12.76
N ASP A 247 13.54 37.59 -12.15
CA ASP A 247 14.61 37.53 -11.16
C ASP A 247 15.96 37.16 -11.81
N ASN A 248 16.93 38.08 -11.77
CA ASN A 248 18.25 37.86 -12.38
C ASN A 248 19.10 36.80 -11.67
N TYR A 249 18.86 36.55 -10.38
CA TYR A 249 19.61 35.55 -9.61
C TYR A 249 19.09 34.14 -9.93
N MET A 250 17.76 33.97 -9.92
CA MET A 250 17.11 32.71 -10.27
C MET A 250 17.04 32.47 -11.79
N LYS A 251 17.23 33.53 -12.59
CA LYS A 251 17.08 33.53 -14.06
C LYS A 251 15.71 33.02 -14.51
N ALA A 252 14.67 33.42 -13.78
CA ALA A 252 13.31 32.98 -14.01
C ALA A 252 12.30 34.08 -13.62
N ASP A 253 11.12 34.05 -14.22
CA ASP A 253 9.99 34.87 -13.79
C ASP A 253 9.50 34.40 -12.42
N VAL A 254 9.29 35.35 -11.51
CA VAL A 254 8.81 35.11 -10.16
C VAL A 254 7.72 36.11 -9.80
N MET A 255 6.94 35.78 -8.79
CA MET A 255 5.89 36.66 -8.28
C MET A 255 6.39 37.38 -7.03
N GLU A 256 6.48 38.71 -7.10
CA GLU A 256 6.69 39.55 -5.93
C GLU A 256 5.37 39.70 -5.16
N LEU A 257 5.32 39.12 -3.98
CA LEU A 257 4.12 39.05 -3.17
C LEU A 257 3.63 40.45 -2.74
N LYS A 258 2.39 40.79 -3.10
CA LYS A 258 1.67 41.97 -2.62
C LYS A 258 0.75 41.64 -1.45
N SER A 259 -0.09 40.62 -1.60
CA SER A 259 -1.01 40.14 -0.56
C SER A 259 -1.12 38.62 -0.58
N ILE A 260 -1.31 38.00 0.58
CA ILE A 260 -1.61 36.58 0.75
C ILE A 260 -2.81 36.44 1.68
N TYR A 261 -3.68 35.49 1.40
CA TYR A 261 -4.83 35.20 2.22
C TYR A 261 -5.04 33.68 2.30
N LYS A 262 -5.20 33.16 3.52
CA LYS A 262 -5.45 31.73 3.74
C LYS A 262 -6.92 31.41 3.48
N GLU A 263 -7.16 30.36 2.71
CA GLU A 263 -8.50 29.86 2.42
C GLU A 263 -8.60 28.38 2.77
N ASP A 264 -9.83 27.88 2.95
CA ASP A 264 -10.05 26.45 3.09
C ASP A 264 -9.77 25.74 1.76
N LYS A 265 -9.00 24.65 1.85
CA LYS A 265 -8.74 23.79 0.71
C LYS A 265 -10.05 23.15 0.26
N PRO A 266 -10.42 23.25 -1.03
CA PRO A 266 -11.59 22.53 -1.53
C PRO A 266 -11.31 21.03 -1.40
N ILE A 267 -12.16 20.34 -0.64
CA ILE A 267 -12.06 18.90 -0.42
C ILE A 267 -13.16 18.24 -1.27
N LYS A 268 -12.76 17.25 -2.08
CA LYS A 268 -13.71 16.42 -2.81
C LYS A 268 -14.52 15.59 -1.81
N MET A 269 -15.84 15.61 -1.96
CA MET A 269 -16.78 14.86 -1.10
C MET A 269 -17.68 13.96 -1.96
N ASP A 270 -18.07 12.82 -1.39
CA ASP A 270 -19.06 11.91 -1.95
C ASP A 270 -20.45 12.32 -1.44
N PHE A 271 -21.39 12.64 -2.33
CA PHE A 271 -22.72 13.15 -1.97
C PHE A 271 -23.83 12.10 -2.12
N ALA A 272 -23.52 10.90 -2.63
CA ALA A 272 -24.49 9.82 -2.77
C ALA A 272 -25.14 9.45 -1.43
N GLN A 273 -26.45 9.21 -1.41
CA GLN A 273 -27.15 8.85 -0.17
C GLN A 273 -26.71 7.48 0.38
N LYS A 274 -26.45 6.52 -0.52
CA LYS A 274 -25.89 5.20 -0.19
C LYS A 274 -24.50 5.13 -0.81
N LYS A 275 -23.52 4.68 -0.03
CA LYS A 275 -22.11 4.69 -0.41
C LYS A 275 -21.68 3.36 -1.00
N ARG A 276 -20.79 3.41 -2.00
CA ARG A 276 -20.09 2.21 -2.48
C ARG A 276 -18.98 1.78 -1.52
N VAL A 277 -18.36 0.66 -1.87
CA VAL A 277 -17.07 0.21 -1.31
C VAL A 277 -16.14 -0.01 -2.48
N GLU A 278 -14.92 0.54 -2.40
CA GLU A 278 -13.88 0.24 -3.39
C GLU A 278 -13.16 -1.04 -3.03
N LEU A 279 -13.05 -1.95 -4.00
CA LEU A 279 -12.47 -3.28 -3.82
C LEU A 279 -11.14 -3.47 -4.57
N HIS A 280 -10.69 -2.45 -5.31
CA HIS A 280 -9.48 -2.51 -6.14
C HIS A 280 -8.68 -1.21 -6.06
N ILE A 281 -7.61 -1.22 -5.23
CA ILE A 281 -6.73 -0.07 -5.02
C ILE A 281 -5.25 -0.51 -5.04
N HIS A 282 -4.46 0.28 -5.77
CA HIS A 282 -3.01 0.26 -5.79
C HIS A 282 -2.45 1.48 -5.02
N THR A 283 -1.61 1.18 -4.04
CA THR A 283 -0.93 2.15 -3.19
C THR A 283 0.52 2.36 -3.67
N GLN A 284 1.27 3.21 -2.97
CA GLN A 284 2.72 3.35 -3.18
C GLN A 284 3.52 2.03 -3.15
N MET A 285 2.97 0.96 -2.56
CA MET A 285 3.62 -0.34 -2.50
C MET A 285 3.43 -1.18 -3.77
N SER A 286 2.47 -0.84 -4.63
CA SER A 286 2.43 -1.35 -6.01
C SER A 286 3.62 -0.79 -6.79
N THR A 287 4.61 -1.66 -7.01
CA THR A 287 5.98 -1.25 -7.35
C THR A 287 6.03 -0.51 -8.67
N MET A 288 6.50 0.74 -8.65
CA MET A 288 6.57 1.63 -9.81
C MET A 288 5.23 1.82 -10.56
N ASP A 289 4.11 1.80 -9.84
CA ASP A 289 2.77 1.95 -10.44
C ASP A 289 1.82 2.83 -9.60
N GLY A 290 1.46 2.37 -8.40
CA GLY A 290 0.59 3.14 -7.49
C GLY A 290 1.34 4.32 -6.85
N ILE A 291 0.64 5.45 -6.69
CA ILE A 291 1.27 6.74 -6.38
C ILE A 291 0.92 7.26 -4.99
N SER A 292 -0.32 7.03 -4.55
CA SER A 292 -0.84 7.64 -3.32
C SER A 292 -0.57 6.76 -2.09
N PRO A 293 -0.17 7.36 -0.95
CA PRO A 293 -0.03 6.62 0.29
C PRO A 293 -1.34 5.95 0.71
N VAL A 294 -1.25 4.75 1.30
CA VAL A 294 -2.42 3.98 1.73
C VAL A 294 -3.29 4.74 2.74
N GLU A 295 -2.66 5.52 3.63
CA GLU A 295 -3.36 6.30 4.64
C GLU A 295 -4.35 7.29 4.04
N GLU A 296 -4.00 7.89 2.90
CA GLU A 296 -4.84 8.92 2.28
C GLU A 296 -6.06 8.30 1.60
N TYR A 297 -5.97 7.08 1.06
CA TYR A 297 -7.14 6.32 0.62
C TYR A 297 -8.08 6.00 1.77
N ILE A 298 -7.53 5.54 2.90
CA ILE A 298 -8.29 5.20 4.10
C ILE A 298 -9.00 6.44 4.67
N LYS A 299 -8.27 7.54 4.85
CA LYS A 299 -8.82 8.82 5.33
C LYS A 299 -9.89 9.36 4.37
N THR A 300 -9.71 9.19 3.06
CA THR A 300 -10.67 9.66 2.05
C THR A 300 -11.93 8.81 2.03
N ALA A 301 -11.81 7.48 2.01
CA ALA A 301 -12.95 6.57 2.06
C ALA A 301 -13.80 6.78 3.33
N HIS A 302 -13.14 6.91 4.49
CA HIS A 302 -13.80 7.23 5.76
C HIS A 302 -14.53 8.57 5.70
N ARG A 303 -13.88 9.62 5.18
CA ARG A 303 -14.48 10.96 5.02
C ARG A 303 -15.67 10.96 4.06
N TRP A 304 -15.63 10.13 3.02
CA TRP A 304 -16.73 9.92 2.09
C TRP A 304 -17.86 9.06 2.66
N GLY A 305 -17.71 8.51 3.86
CA GLY A 305 -18.70 7.66 4.52
C GLY A 305 -18.81 6.27 3.92
N HIS A 306 -17.81 5.82 3.16
CA HIS A 306 -17.75 4.43 2.71
C HIS A 306 -17.61 3.54 3.94
N LYS A 307 -18.31 2.41 4.02
CA LYS A 307 -18.22 1.51 5.18
C LYS A 307 -16.92 0.69 5.21
N ALA A 308 -16.25 0.58 4.07
CA ALA A 308 -15.01 -0.16 3.94
C ALA A 308 -14.19 0.35 2.75
N VAL A 309 -12.91 -0.02 2.73
CA VAL A 309 -12.01 0.17 1.59
C VAL A 309 -11.05 -1.02 1.49
N ALA A 310 -10.85 -1.56 0.29
CA ALA A 310 -9.87 -2.62 0.06
C ALA A 310 -8.51 -2.07 -0.35
N ILE A 311 -7.45 -2.73 0.14
CA ILE A 311 -6.06 -2.47 -0.22
C ILE A 311 -5.52 -3.71 -0.93
N THR A 312 -5.18 -3.58 -2.21
CA THR A 312 -4.98 -4.73 -3.11
C THR A 312 -3.76 -4.55 -4.01
N ASP A 313 -2.62 -4.20 -3.40
CA ASP A 313 -1.39 -3.97 -4.15
C ASP A 313 -0.97 -5.17 -5.01
N SER A 314 -0.28 -4.91 -6.13
CA SER A 314 0.11 -5.97 -7.08
C SER A 314 1.21 -6.86 -6.52
N GLY A 315 0.88 -8.12 -6.25
CA GLY A 315 1.81 -9.18 -5.85
C GLY A 315 2.43 -9.03 -4.46
N VAL A 316 1.99 -8.05 -3.66
CA VAL A 316 2.56 -7.69 -2.36
C VAL A 316 1.49 -7.25 -1.37
N CYS A 317 1.83 -7.23 -0.07
CA CYS A 317 0.96 -6.71 0.99
C CYS A 317 1.66 -5.68 1.89
N GLN A 318 2.74 -5.07 1.42
CA GLN A 318 3.61 -4.14 2.16
C GLN A 318 2.92 -2.89 2.72
N SER A 319 1.74 -2.54 2.21
CA SER A 319 0.94 -1.40 2.70
C SER A 319 0.10 -1.74 3.93
N PHE A 320 -0.01 -3.02 4.31
CA PHE A 320 -0.85 -3.46 5.42
C PHE A 320 -0.48 -2.83 6.78
N PRO A 321 0.82 -2.71 7.15
CA PRO A 321 1.20 -2.07 8.40
C PRO A 321 0.78 -0.60 8.47
N ASP A 322 1.02 0.16 7.39
CA ASP A 322 0.64 1.58 7.30
C ASP A 322 -0.88 1.74 7.28
N ALA A 323 -1.59 0.81 6.63
CA ALA A 323 -3.04 0.76 6.65
C ALA A 323 -3.59 0.54 8.07
N LEU A 324 -3.00 -0.41 8.83
CA LEU A 324 -3.35 -0.65 10.23
C LEU A 324 -3.04 0.59 11.09
N ASN A 325 -1.91 1.25 10.87
CA ASN A 325 -1.55 2.46 11.60
C ASN A 325 -2.53 3.59 11.32
N ALA A 326 -2.85 3.87 10.05
CA ALA A 326 -3.87 4.85 9.68
C ALA A 326 -5.22 4.54 10.35
N TYR A 327 -5.64 3.27 10.34
CA TYR A 327 -6.88 2.83 10.99
C TYR A 327 -6.89 3.07 12.50
N LYS A 328 -5.76 2.86 13.20
CA LYS A 328 -5.66 3.09 14.65
C LYS A 328 -5.99 4.54 15.01
N TYR A 329 -5.49 5.50 14.23
CA TYR A 329 -5.65 6.94 14.48
C TYR A 329 -6.94 7.56 13.89
N LEU A 330 -7.76 6.80 13.17
CA LEU A 330 -9.07 7.27 12.74
C LEU A 330 -10.01 7.50 13.93
N LYS A 331 -10.68 8.65 13.95
CA LYS A 331 -11.77 8.96 14.89
C LYS A 331 -13.11 8.50 14.32
N ASN A 332 -14.02 8.07 15.19
CA ASN A 332 -15.39 7.64 14.84
C ASN A 332 -15.42 6.51 13.79
N LYS A 333 -14.62 5.46 14.01
CA LYS A 333 -14.36 4.38 13.03
C LYS A 333 -15.18 3.11 13.24
N ASP A 334 -16.13 3.10 14.16
CA ASP A 334 -16.80 1.87 14.63
C ASP A 334 -17.52 1.09 13.51
N ASP A 335 -18.01 1.80 12.48
CA ASP A 335 -18.67 1.22 11.30
C ASP A 335 -17.76 1.12 10.06
N PHE A 336 -16.48 1.47 10.19
CA PHE A 336 -15.51 1.44 9.09
C PHE A 336 -14.51 0.28 9.25
N LYS A 337 -14.22 -0.42 8.15
CA LYS A 337 -13.18 -1.46 8.14
C LYS A 337 -12.26 -1.41 6.92
N ILE A 338 -11.05 -1.92 7.09
CA ILE A 338 -10.10 -2.13 5.99
C ILE A 338 -10.23 -3.57 5.51
N ILE A 339 -10.32 -3.74 4.19
CA ILE A 339 -10.29 -5.04 3.55
C ILE A 339 -8.87 -5.27 3.04
N TYR A 340 -8.18 -6.25 3.61
CA TYR A 340 -6.83 -6.61 3.22
C TYR A 340 -6.87 -7.56 2.02
N GLY A 341 -6.05 -7.31 1.00
CA GLY A 341 -6.00 -8.16 -0.18
C GLY A 341 -4.75 -7.95 -1.04
N MET A 342 -4.77 -8.54 -2.23
CA MET A 342 -3.69 -8.46 -3.21
C MET A 342 -4.24 -8.71 -4.61
N GLU A 343 -3.77 -7.93 -5.59
CA GLU A 343 -3.90 -8.27 -7.01
C GLU A 343 -2.80 -9.29 -7.37
N ALA A 344 -3.19 -10.51 -7.73
CA ALA A 344 -2.28 -11.62 -7.95
C ALA A 344 -2.14 -11.97 -9.44
N ASN A 345 -0.91 -12.21 -9.90
CA ASN A 345 -0.69 -12.87 -11.19
C ASN A 345 -0.83 -14.38 -11.03
N VAL A 346 -1.73 -15.00 -11.78
CA VAL A 346 -2.00 -16.43 -11.71
C VAL A 346 -1.86 -17.06 -13.08
N PHE A 347 -1.28 -18.25 -13.11
CA PHE A 347 -1.24 -19.08 -14.32
C PHE A 347 -1.91 -20.41 -14.04
N ASP A 348 -2.53 -20.95 -15.09
CA ASP A 348 -3.22 -22.23 -15.00
C ASP A 348 -2.23 -23.39 -15.20
N ASP A 349 -1.89 -24.06 -14.11
CA ASP A 349 -1.08 -25.28 -14.09
C ASP A 349 -1.93 -26.56 -14.08
N LEU A 350 -3.26 -26.42 -14.09
CA LEU A 350 -4.23 -27.51 -14.15
C LEU A 350 -4.71 -27.79 -15.57
N GLU A 351 -4.19 -27.07 -16.56
CA GLU A 351 -4.57 -27.21 -17.96
C GLU A 351 -4.26 -28.63 -18.47
N ASN A 352 -5.28 -29.33 -18.97
CA ASN A 352 -5.12 -30.69 -19.47
C ASN A 352 -4.44 -30.70 -20.85
N ILE A 353 -3.59 -31.71 -21.11
CA ILE A 353 -3.04 -31.97 -22.45
C ILE A 353 -4.17 -32.29 -23.42
N LEU A 354 -5.16 -33.08 -22.99
CA LEU A 354 -6.41 -33.31 -23.71
C LEU A 354 -7.53 -32.46 -23.10
N ALA A 355 -8.09 -31.56 -23.90
CA ALA A 355 -9.25 -30.75 -23.54
C ALA A 355 -10.54 -31.31 -24.16
N ASN A 356 -11.69 -31.02 -23.54
CA ASN A 356 -13.03 -31.34 -24.03
C ASN A 356 -13.29 -32.85 -24.27
N SER A 357 -12.96 -33.70 -23.30
CA SER A 357 -13.16 -35.15 -23.36
C SER A 357 -13.57 -35.76 -22.03
N ASP A 358 -14.53 -36.69 -22.07
CA ASP A 358 -14.89 -37.60 -20.96
C ASP A 358 -14.37 -39.04 -21.19
N LYS A 359 -13.54 -39.27 -22.22
CA LYS A 359 -13.05 -40.59 -22.63
C LYS A 359 -11.56 -40.72 -22.34
N ASP A 360 -11.15 -41.89 -21.83
CA ASP A 360 -9.75 -42.18 -21.49
C ASP A 360 -8.87 -42.64 -22.66
N TYR A 361 -9.47 -42.93 -23.83
CA TYR A 361 -8.77 -43.46 -25.00
C TYR A 361 -9.48 -43.08 -26.31
N TYR A 362 -8.69 -42.81 -27.35
CA TYR A 362 -9.16 -42.53 -28.71
C TYR A 362 -8.35 -43.33 -29.73
N GLU A 363 -9.02 -43.89 -30.71
CA GLU A 363 -8.40 -44.64 -31.82
C GLU A 363 -8.06 -43.74 -33.01
N GLU A 364 -8.73 -42.58 -33.13
CA GLU A 364 -8.62 -41.66 -34.25
C GLU A 364 -8.21 -40.25 -33.79
N TYR A 365 -7.15 -39.74 -34.41
CA TYR A 365 -6.64 -38.40 -34.21
C TYR A 365 -6.52 -37.70 -35.56
N THR A 366 -6.80 -36.40 -35.59
CA THR A 366 -6.45 -35.56 -36.74
C THR A 366 -5.47 -34.50 -36.27
N VAL A 367 -4.25 -34.56 -36.78
CA VAL A 367 -3.22 -33.56 -36.49
C VAL A 367 -3.29 -32.48 -37.54
N PHE A 368 -3.44 -31.22 -37.14
CA PHE A 368 -3.67 -30.13 -38.07
C PHE A 368 -2.93 -28.85 -37.67
N ASP A 369 -2.77 -27.97 -38.65
CA ASP A 369 -2.11 -26.68 -38.53
C ASP A 369 -2.71 -25.70 -39.55
N PHE A 370 -2.77 -24.41 -39.21
CA PHE A 370 -3.22 -23.35 -40.11
C PHE A 370 -2.13 -22.31 -40.35
N GLU A 371 -1.97 -21.92 -41.62
CA GLU A 371 -1.29 -20.67 -41.95
C GLU A 371 -2.31 -19.55 -42.05
N THR A 372 -1.99 -18.40 -41.46
CA THR A 372 -2.92 -17.26 -41.35
C THR A 372 -2.26 -15.94 -41.72
N THR A 373 -3.06 -14.91 -42.02
CA THR A 373 -2.56 -13.56 -42.31
C THR A 373 -2.17 -12.76 -41.06
N GLY A 374 -2.41 -13.31 -39.88
CA GLY A 374 -2.15 -12.65 -38.59
C GLY A 374 -2.59 -13.49 -37.40
N LEU A 375 -2.56 -12.91 -36.20
CA LEU A 375 -2.62 -13.67 -34.94
C LEU A 375 -4.02 -13.86 -34.37
N THR A 376 -5.06 -13.18 -34.88
CA THR A 376 -6.41 -13.22 -34.32
C THR A 376 -7.46 -13.54 -35.39
N PRO A 377 -8.42 -14.46 -35.11
CA PRO A 377 -9.44 -14.85 -36.09
C PRO A 377 -10.33 -13.72 -36.58
N LYS A 378 -10.58 -12.71 -35.75
CA LYS A 378 -11.45 -11.57 -36.08
C LYS A 378 -10.88 -10.68 -37.18
N ASN A 379 -9.56 -10.47 -37.17
CA ASN A 379 -8.86 -9.53 -38.04
C ASN A 379 -7.95 -10.21 -39.07
N SER A 380 -7.94 -11.54 -39.11
CA SER A 380 -7.03 -12.30 -39.97
C SER A 380 -7.76 -13.46 -40.63
N LYS A 381 -7.21 -13.92 -41.76
CA LYS A 381 -7.79 -14.95 -42.61
C LYS A 381 -6.90 -16.19 -42.61
N ILE A 382 -7.52 -17.36 -42.73
CA ILE A 382 -6.83 -18.63 -42.97
C ILE A 382 -6.45 -18.68 -44.45
N ILE A 383 -5.21 -19.02 -44.75
CA ILE A 383 -4.65 -19.07 -46.12
C ILE A 383 -4.16 -20.46 -46.52
N GLU A 384 -3.90 -21.35 -45.57
CA GLU A 384 -3.64 -22.78 -45.81
C GLU A 384 -4.19 -23.60 -44.65
N ILE A 385 -4.76 -24.77 -44.97
CA ILE A 385 -5.06 -25.82 -44.00
C ILE A 385 -4.22 -27.04 -44.34
N GLY A 386 -3.47 -27.53 -43.36
CA GLY A 386 -2.80 -28.82 -43.41
C GLY A 386 -3.35 -29.72 -42.32
N ALA A 387 -3.60 -30.98 -42.64
CA ALA A 387 -3.93 -31.99 -41.65
C ALA A 387 -3.56 -33.40 -42.09
N VAL A 388 -3.33 -34.26 -41.11
CA VAL A 388 -3.09 -35.69 -41.29
C VAL A 388 -3.98 -36.49 -40.35
N LYS A 389 -4.60 -37.54 -40.88
CA LYS A 389 -5.46 -38.43 -40.10
C LYS A 389 -4.66 -39.64 -39.64
N VAL A 390 -4.72 -39.91 -38.35
CA VAL A 390 -4.00 -40.99 -37.67
C VAL A 390 -5.02 -41.94 -37.06
N ILE A 391 -4.97 -43.22 -37.45
CA ILE A 391 -5.83 -44.26 -36.90
C ILE A 391 -4.94 -45.38 -36.36
N ASN A 392 -5.13 -45.75 -35.09
CA ASN A 392 -4.34 -46.79 -34.41
C ASN A 392 -2.81 -46.60 -34.46
N GLY A 393 -2.35 -45.36 -34.60
CA GLY A 393 -0.93 -45.01 -34.65
C GLY A 393 -0.35 -44.91 -36.07
N ASP A 394 -1.12 -45.23 -37.10
CA ASP A 394 -0.70 -45.11 -38.50
C ASP A 394 -1.33 -43.88 -39.15
N ILE A 395 -0.56 -43.13 -39.95
CA ILE A 395 -1.09 -42.06 -40.79
C ILE A 395 -1.83 -42.69 -41.98
N VAL A 396 -3.14 -42.45 -42.07
CA VAL A 396 -4.01 -43.09 -43.07
C VAL A 396 -4.54 -42.14 -44.15
N ASP A 397 -4.57 -40.83 -43.90
CA ASP A 397 -5.09 -39.85 -44.85
C ASP A 397 -4.50 -38.45 -44.63
N TYR A 398 -4.63 -37.57 -45.64
CA TYR A 398 -4.07 -36.21 -45.65
C TYR A 398 -5.09 -35.21 -46.19
N PHE A 399 -5.14 -34.02 -45.60
CA PHE A 399 -5.91 -32.87 -46.08
C PHE A 399 -4.97 -31.68 -46.27
N SER A 400 -4.93 -31.09 -47.46
CA SER A 400 -4.08 -29.93 -47.73
C SER A 400 -4.74 -29.03 -48.77
N GLU A 401 -5.13 -27.84 -48.36
CA GLU A 401 -5.84 -26.87 -49.21
C GLU A 401 -5.29 -25.46 -48.99
N LEU A 402 -5.05 -24.75 -50.08
CA LEU A 402 -4.79 -23.31 -50.07
C LEU A 402 -6.11 -22.56 -50.19
N ILE A 403 -6.24 -21.48 -49.44
CA ILE A 403 -7.49 -20.73 -49.29
C ILE A 403 -7.30 -19.31 -49.76
N ASN A 404 -8.21 -18.81 -50.58
CA ASN A 404 -8.21 -17.42 -51.01
C ASN A 404 -8.81 -16.53 -49.88
N PRO A 405 -8.01 -15.65 -49.25
CA PRO A 405 -8.48 -14.80 -48.17
C PRO A 405 -9.35 -13.63 -48.66
N SER A 406 -9.57 -13.52 -49.98
CA SER A 406 -10.27 -12.40 -50.64
C SER A 406 -9.60 -11.03 -50.46
N GLU A 407 -8.32 -11.03 -50.08
CA GLU A 407 -7.48 -9.84 -49.88
C GLU A 407 -6.02 -10.15 -50.22
N GLN A 408 -5.20 -9.12 -50.41
CA GLN A 408 -3.77 -9.32 -50.63
C GLN A 408 -3.04 -9.55 -49.30
N ILE A 409 -2.27 -10.62 -49.22
CA ILE A 409 -1.41 -10.88 -48.07
C ILE A 409 -0.15 -10.00 -48.11
N SER A 410 0.31 -9.59 -46.94
CA SER A 410 1.48 -8.72 -46.78
C SER A 410 2.80 -9.41 -47.13
N GLU A 411 3.85 -8.63 -47.44
CA GLU A 411 5.21 -9.18 -47.61
C GLU A 411 5.72 -9.92 -46.37
N PHE A 412 5.32 -9.47 -45.18
CA PHE A 412 5.67 -10.13 -43.93
C PHE A 412 5.07 -11.54 -43.87
N THR A 413 3.77 -11.67 -44.15
CA THR A 413 3.08 -12.96 -44.20
C THR A 413 3.72 -13.89 -45.23
N THR A 414 3.99 -13.36 -46.43
CA THR A 414 4.65 -14.11 -47.51
C THR A 414 6.04 -14.64 -47.09
N LYS A 415 6.82 -13.84 -46.35
CA LYS A 415 8.13 -14.27 -45.83
C LYS A 415 8.04 -15.29 -44.72
N LEU A 416 6.96 -15.25 -43.93
CA LEU A 416 6.75 -16.16 -42.82
C LEU A 416 6.28 -17.52 -43.33
N THR A 417 5.23 -17.55 -44.14
CA THR A 417 4.53 -18.78 -44.58
C THR A 417 5.02 -19.32 -45.92
N SER A 418 5.87 -18.57 -46.62
CA SER A 418 6.31 -18.86 -47.99
C SER A 418 5.17 -18.94 -49.03
N ILE A 419 3.93 -18.60 -48.65
CA ILE A 419 2.76 -18.55 -49.54
C ILE A 419 2.73 -17.17 -50.21
N THR A 420 2.63 -17.14 -51.55
CA THR A 420 2.53 -15.88 -52.32
C THR A 420 1.08 -15.57 -52.71
N ASN A 421 0.78 -14.30 -52.97
CA ASN A 421 -0.52 -13.89 -53.51
C ASN A 421 -0.90 -14.64 -54.81
N GLU A 422 0.08 -15.00 -55.63
CA GLU A 422 -0.10 -15.77 -56.88
C GLU A 422 -0.53 -17.23 -56.61
N MET A 423 -0.09 -17.82 -55.48
CA MET A 423 -0.50 -19.18 -55.09
C MET A 423 -1.96 -19.24 -54.61
N LEU A 424 -2.47 -18.12 -54.07
CA LEU A 424 -3.82 -17.98 -53.54
C LEU A 424 -4.84 -17.55 -54.60
N GLU A 425 -4.37 -17.04 -55.74
CA GLU A 425 -5.23 -16.61 -56.83
C GLU A 425 -6.02 -17.80 -57.41
N GLY A 426 -7.35 -17.63 -57.49
CA GLY A 426 -8.25 -18.66 -58.01
C GLY A 426 -8.47 -19.86 -57.08
N LYS A 427 -7.95 -19.82 -55.84
CA LYS A 427 -8.24 -20.84 -54.83
C LYS A 427 -9.65 -20.66 -54.23
N PRO A 428 -10.27 -21.74 -53.71
CA PRO A 428 -11.55 -21.67 -53.01
C PRO A 428 -11.50 -20.78 -51.76
N SER A 429 -12.65 -20.25 -51.34
CA SER A 429 -12.75 -19.49 -50.09
C SER A 429 -12.89 -20.40 -48.87
N ILE A 430 -12.75 -19.83 -47.67
CA ILE A 430 -12.89 -20.58 -46.41
C ILE A 430 -14.29 -21.18 -46.25
N GLU A 431 -15.33 -20.52 -46.78
CA GLU A 431 -16.72 -21.00 -46.75
C GLU A 431 -16.90 -22.29 -47.58
N GLU A 432 -16.07 -22.51 -48.60
CA GLU A 432 -16.10 -23.73 -49.42
C GLU A 432 -15.23 -24.86 -48.87
N ILE A 433 -14.10 -24.52 -48.25
CA ILE A 433 -13.12 -25.51 -47.75
C ILE A 433 -13.47 -26.00 -46.35
N LEU A 434 -13.96 -25.12 -45.47
CA LEU A 434 -14.18 -25.46 -44.07
C LEU A 434 -15.18 -26.61 -43.87
N PRO A 435 -16.32 -26.70 -44.58
CA PRO A 435 -17.21 -27.85 -44.46
C PRO A 435 -16.52 -29.18 -44.84
N LYS A 436 -15.66 -29.17 -45.87
CA LYS A 436 -14.89 -30.36 -46.29
C LYS A 436 -13.87 -30.77 -45.23
N PHE A 437 -13.24 -29.78 -44.61
CA PHE A 437 -12.32 -30.02 -43.50
C PHE A 437 -13.04 -30.59 -42.27
N ILE A 438 -14.24 -30.09 -41.96
CA ILE A 438 -15.08 -30.60 -40.87
C ILE A 438 -15.50 -32.05 -41.13
N ASP A 439 -15.87 -32.40 -42.37
CA ASP A 439 -16.14 -33.79 -42.77
C ASP A 439 -14.89 -34.68 -42.61
N PHE A 440 -13.69 -34.16 -42.94
CA PHE A 440 -12.43 -34.89 -42.80
C PHE A 440 -12.09 -35.21 -41.34
N ILE A 441 -12.21 -34.23 -40.44
CA ILE A 441 -11.92 -34.41 -39.02
C ILE A 441 -12.95 -35.30 -38.31
N GLY A 442 -14.23 -35.30 -38.74
CA GLY A 442 -15.28 -36.12 -38.13
C GLY A 442 -15.36 -35.96 -36.60
N GLU A 443 -15.37 -37.07 -35.86
CA GLU A 443 -15.37 -37.09 -34.39
C GLU A 443 -13.96 -37.30 -33.76
N SER A 444 -12.90 -37.20 -34.57
CA SER A 444 -11.53 -37.45 -34.11
C SER A 444 -11.05 -36.41 -33.10
N VAL A 445 -10.01 -36.75 -32.33
CA VAL A 445 -9.31 -35.79 -31.46
C VAL A 445 -8.42 -34.90 -32.33
N LEU A 446 -8.57 -33.59 -32.17
CA LEU A 446 -7.80 -32.60 -32.90
C LEU A 446 -6.47 -32.31 -32.21
N VAL A 447 -5.36 -32.65 -32.86
CA VAL A 447 -4.02 -32.51 -32.28
C VAL A 447 -3.29 -31.38 -33.00
N GLY A 448 -2.56 -30.54 -32.26
CA GLY A 448 -1.74 -29.47 -32.85
C GLY A 448 -0.55 -29.14 -31.97
N HIS A 449 0.33 -28.27 -32.45
CA HIS A 449 1.43 -27.72 -31.67
C HIS A 449 1.10 -26.28 -31.29
N ASN A 450 0.76 -26.02 -30.02
CA ASN A 450 0.04 -24.82 -29.60
C ASN A 450 -1.40 -24.75 -30.16
N VAL A 451 -2.09 -25.89 -30.13
CA VAL A 451 -3.41 -26.13 -30.77
C VAL A 451 -4.50 -25.10 -30.44
N LYS A 452 -4.36 -24.36 -29.34
CA LYS A 452 -5.29 -23.27 -28.97
C LYS A 452 -5.37 -22.19 -30.05
N PHE A 453 -4.27 -21.90 -30.72
CA PHE A 453 -4.22 -20.94 -31.80
C PHE A 453 -5.12 -21.38 -32.96
N ASP A 454 -4.86 -22.58 -33.49
CA ASP A 454 -5.57 -23.16 -34.63
C ASP A 454 -7.05 -23.42 -34.29
N MET A 455 -7.33 -23.91 -33.09
CA MET A 455 -8.70 -24.11 -32.60
C MET A 455 -9.48 -22.80 -32.51
N GLY A 456 -8.83 -21.68 -32.17
CA GLY A 456 -9.45 -20.36 -32.17
C GLY A 456 -9.92 -19.96 -33.56
N PHE A 457 -9.06 -20.13 -34.58
CA PHE A 457 -9.41 -19.88 -35.98
C PHE A 457 -10.49 -20.84 -36.49
N LEU A 458 -10.40 -22.14 -36.15
CA LEU A 458 -11.38 -23.15 -36.54
C LEU A 458 -12.76 -22.84 -35.98
N ARG A 459 -12.85 -22.60 -34.67
CA ARG A 459 -14.12 -22.30 -33.99
C ARG A 459 -14.74 -21.00 -34.49
N PHE A 460 -13.93 -19.95 -34.70
CA PHE A 460 -14.43 -18.68 -35.21
C PHE A 460 -15.06 -18.83 -36.59
N ASN A 461 -14.33 -19.41 -37.56
CA ASN A 461 -14.83 -19.57 -38.92
C ASN A 461 -15.99 -20.59 -39.02
N ALA A 462 -16.00 -21.61 -38.16
CA ALA A 462 -17.11 -22.56 -38.08
C ALA A 462 -18.38 -21.87 -37.56
N ASN A 463 -18.26 -21.04 -36.52
CA ASN A 463 -19.37 -20.30 -35.94
C ASN A 463 -19.99 -19.29 -36.93
N GLU A 464 -19.17 -18.59 -37.72
CA GLU A 464 -19.66 -17.71 -38.80
C GLU A 464 -20.51 -18.46 -39.84
N GLN A 465 -20.31 -19.78 -39.97
CA GLN A 465 -21.09 -20.66 -40.85
C GLN A 465 -22.20 -21.42 -40.10
N GLY A 466 -22.41 -21.15 -38.81
CA GLY A 466 -23.39 -21.82 -37.96
C GLY A 466 -23.04 -23.28 -37.63
N ILE A 467 -21.76 -23.65 -37.73
CA ILE A 467 -21.26 -24.99 -37.45
C ILE A 467 -20.64 -25.03 -36.06
N GLU A 468 -21.08 -26.00 -35.24
CA GLU A 468 -20.51 -26.21 -33.91
C GLU A 468 -19.37 -27.25 -33.95
N ILE A 469 -18.20 -26.88 -33.40
CA ILE A 469 -17.06 -27.80 -33.22
C ILE A 469 -17.07 -28.33 -31.79
N THR A 470 -17.31 -29.63 -31.61
CA THR A 470 -17.37 -30.30 -30.30
C THR A 470 -16.20 -31.25 -30.05
N ASN A 471 -15.29 -31.38 -31.02
CA ASN A 471 -14.15 -32.28 -30.95
C ASN A 471 -13.25 -32.01 -29.74
N PRO A 472 -12.75 -33.06 -29.07
CA PRO A 472 -11.65 -32.94 -28.13
C PRO A 472 -10.39 -32.43 -28.83
N SER A 473 -9.51 -31.75 -28.10
CA SER A 473 -8.24 -31.28 -28.66
C SER A 473 -7.04 -31.59 -27.77
N MET A 474 -5.88 -31.84 -28.39
CA MET A 474 -4.63 -32.15 -27.71
C MET A 474 -3.49 -31.23 -28.14
N ASP A 475 -2.76 -30.68 -27.16
CA ASP A 475 -1.61 -29.80 -27.40
C ASP A 475 -0.26 -30.52 -27.23
N THR A 476 0.42 -30.77 -28.34
CA THR A 476 1.76 -31.40 -28.34
C THR A 476 2.83 -30.48 -27.73
N LEU A 477 2.64 -29.16 -27.73
CA LEU A 477 3.53 -28.24 -27.02
C LEU A 477 3.47 -28.50 -25.52
N LEU A 478 2.26 -28.55 -24.97
CA LEU A 478 2.04 -28.85 -23.55
C LEU A 478 2.53 -30.26 -23.22
N PHE A 479 2.28 -31.22 -24.10
CA PHE A 479 2.73 -32.60 -23.94
C PHE A 479 4.26 -32.70 -23.87
N SER A 480 4.97 -32.07 -24.81
CA SER A 480 6.44 -32.07 -24.82
C SER A 480 7.05 -31.41 -23.58
N ARG A 481 6.41 -30.37 -23.02
CA ARG A 481 6.85 -29.71 -21.77
C ARG A 481 6.75 -30.61 -20.56
N ARG A 482 5.80 -31.55 -20.56
CA ARG A 482 5.68 -32.55 -19.49
C ARG A 482 6.71 -33.66 -19.62
N LEU A 483 6.93 -34.13 -20.86
CA LEU A 483 7.77 -35.30 -21.10
C LEU A 483 9.27 -34.97 -21.14
N TYR A 484 9.64 -33.77 -21.58
CA TYR A 484 11.04 -33.33 -21.72
C TYR A 484 11.34 -32.03 -20.95
N PRO A 485 11.25 -32.02 -19.61
CA PRO A 485 11.51 -30.85 -18.76
C PRO A 485 12.77 -30.04 -19.06
N GLU A 486 13.81 -30.74 -19.47
CA GLU A 486 15.17 -30.25 -19.61
C GLU A 486 15.41 -29.46 -20.90
N LEU A 487 14.45 -29.45 -21.82
CA LEU A 487 14.56 -28.70 -23.07
C LEU A 487 14.33 -27.20 -22.82
N GLY A 488 15.36 -26.38 -23.06
CA GLY A 488 15.24 -24.92 -22.92
C GLY A 488 14.25 -24.26 -23.88
N ARG A 489 13.82 -24.95 -24.95
CA ARG A 489 12.80 -24.49 -25.90
C ARG A 489 11.97 -25.67 -26.41
N HIS A 490 10.67 -25.44 -26.52
CA HIS A 490 9.70 -26.43 -27.02
C HIS A 490 9.03 -25.99 -28.33
N THR A 491 9.71 -25.21 -29.17
CA THR A 491 9.20 -24.94 -30.51
C THR A 491 9.16 -26.23 -31.33
N LEU A 492 8.31 -26.30 -32.36
CA LEU A 492 8.19 -27.48 -33.23
C LEU A 492 9.58 -27.95 -33.75
N ASP A 493 10.39 -27.02 -34.27
CA ASP A 493 11.77 -27.28 -34.71
C ASP A 493 12.67 -27.87 -33.61
N SER A 494 12.56 -27.37 -32.37
CA SER A 494 13.35 -27.85 -31.24
C SER A 494 13.01 -29.31 -30.89
N ILE A 495 11.72 -29.63 -30.88
CA ILE A 495 11.24 -30.98 -30.57
C ILE A 495 11.56 -31.93 -31.73
N CYS A 496 11.43 -31.50 -32.99
CA CYS A 496 11.85 -32.27 -34.16
C CYS A 496 13.32 -32.68 -34.05
N LYS A 497 14.20 -31.75 -33.66
CA LYS A 497 15.63 -32.03 -33.44
C LYS A 497 15.87 -33.02 -32.31
N HIS A 498 15.16 -32.87 -31.18
CA HIS A 498 15.28 -33.76 -30.03
C HIS A 498 14.85 -35.19 -30.38
N LEU A 499 13.67 -35.34 -30.98
CA LEU A 499 13.07 -36.63 -31.33
C LEU A 499 13.55 -37.20 -32.67
N LYS A 500 14.45 -36.49 -33.36
CA LYS A 500 14.96 -36.86 -34.70
C LYS A 500 13.82 -37.10 -35.70
N VAL A 501 12.89 -36.15 -35.77
CA VAL A 501 11.81 -36.06 -36.76
C VAL A 501 12.26 -35.09 -37.86
N ASN A 502 11.99 -35.43 -39.11
CA ASN A 502 12.37 -34.56 -40.24
C ASN A 502 11.31 -33.47 -40.43
N LEU A 503 11.75 -32.22 -40.43
CA LEU A 503 10.95 -31.05 -40.79
C LEU A 503 11.43 -30.56 -42.16
N GLU A 504 10.67 -30.82 -43.23
CA GLU A 504 11.11 -30.55 -44.61
C GLU A 504 11.11 -29.05 -44.96
N GLN A 505 9.94 -28.40 -44.90
CA GLN A 505 9.75 -26.96 -45.08
C GLN A 505 8.99 -26.39 -43.89
N HIS A 506 9.68 -25.63 -43.04
CA HIS A 506 9.03 -24.96 -41.91
C HIS A 506 8.07 -23.88 -42.43
N HIS A 507 6.86 -23.79 -41.87
CA HIS A 507 5.78 -22.87 -42.25
C HIS A 507 5.02 -23.24 -43.53
N ARG A 508 4.83 -24.55 -43.74
CA ARG A 508 3.80 -25.10 -44.62
C ARG A 508 2.89 -25.96 -43.76
N ALA A 509 1.59 -25.66 -43.75
CA ALA A 509 0.66 -26.26 -42.79
C ALA A 509 0.67 -27.80 -42.83
N ILE A 510 0.82 -28.39 -44.02
CA ILE A 510 0.85 -29.85 -44.18
C ILE A 510 2.14 -30.50 -43.69
N ASP A 511 3.29 -29.82 -43.83
CA ASP A 511 4.58 -30.35 -43.41
C ASP A 511 4.73 -30.21 -41.89
N ASP A 512 4.24 -29.11 -41.33
CA ASP A 512 4.17 -28.89 -39.88
C ASP A 512 3.17 -29.87 -39.22
N SER A 513 2.02 -30.16 -39.85
CA SER A 513 1.08 -31.20 -39.39
C SER A 513 1.68 -32.61 -39.39
N LYS A 514 2.45 -32.99 -40.43
CA LYS A 514 3.14 -34.29 -40.50
C LYS A 514 4.20 -34.41 -39.40
N ALA A 515 5.05 -33.39 -39.26
CA ALA A 515 6.08 -33.37 -38.24
C ALA A 515 5.46 -33.45 -36.83
N THR A 516 4.38 -32.71 -36.60
CA THR A 516 3.61 -32.74 -35.36
C THR A 516 3.02 -34.13 -35.09
N ALA A 517 2.52 -34.82 -36.11
CA ALA A 517 2.00 -36.18 -35.98
C ALA A 517 3.08 -37.19 -35.62
N GLU A 518 4.25 -37.12 -36.25
CA GLU A 518 5.39 -37.97 -35.89
C GLU A 518 5.88 -37.71 -34.45
N ILE A 519 5.97 -36.44 -34.05
CA ILE A 519 6.29 -36.03 -32.68
C ILE A 519 5.27 -36.62 -31.71
N PHE A 520 3.98 -36.42 -31.99
CA PHE A 520 2.88 -36.89 -31.16
C PHE A 520 2.94 -38.41 -30.96
N LEU A 521 3.12 -39.16 -32.03
CA LEU A 521 3.23 -40.62 -31.98
C LEU A 521 4.44 -41.11 -31.19
N LYS A 522 5.60 -40.45 -31.34
CA LYS A 522 6.79 -40.77 -30.52
C LYS A 522 6.56 -40.52 -29.04
N MET A 523 6.00 -39.35 -28.68
CA MET A 523 5.68 -39.04 -27.28
C MET A 523 4.66 -40.03 -26.69
N MET A 524 3.62 -40.39 -27.46
CA MET A 524 2.63 -41.39 -27.05
C MET A 524 3.26 -42.78 -26.84
N ASN A 525 4.23 -43.17 -27.68
CA ASN A 525 4.93 -44.44 -27.52
C ASN A 525 5.83 -44.45 -26.27
N GLU A 526 6.58 -43.38 -26.00
CA GLU A 526 7.42 -43.27 -24.79
C GLU A 526 6.58 -43.33 -23.50
N VAL A 527 5.41 -42.68 -23.50
CA VAL A 527 4.46 -42.73 -22.38
C VAL A 527 3.92 -44.15 -22.17
N LYS A 528 3.58 -44.86 -23.25
CA LYS A 528 3.13 -46.27 -23.20
C LYS A 528 4.24 -47.20 -22.68
N GLU A 529 5.48 -47.02 -23.12
CA GLU A 529 6.64 -47.78 -22.64
C GLU A 529 6.92 -47.51 -21.15
N GLY A 530 6.62 -46.31 -20.67
CA GLY A 530 6.68 -45.91 -19.26
C GLY A 530 5.51 -46.41 -18.39
N GLY A 531 4.53 -47.12 -18.95
CA GLY A 531 3.42 -47.74 -18.23
C GLY A 531 2.17 -46.88 -18.04
N LEU A 532 2.06 -45.74 -18.72
CA LEU A 532 0.87 -44.89 -18.71
C LEU A 532 0.07 -45.14 -20.00
N ALA A 533 -1.21 -45.48 -19.88
CA ALA A 533 -2.05 -45.92 -21.02
C ALA A 533 -3.31 -45.07 -21.24
N THR A 534 -3.65 -44.17 -20.30
CA THR A 534 -4.89 -43.39 -20.33
C THR A 534 -4.65 -41.87 -20.42
N VAL A 535 -5.62 -41.16 -20.98
CA VAL A 535 -5.65 -39.69 -21.00
C VAL A 535 -5.54 -39.09 -19.59
N SER A 536 -6.23 -39.70 -18.62
CA SER A 536 -6.20 -39.29 -17.21
C SER A 536 -4.79 -39.38 -16.60
N GLU A 537 -4.03 -40.41 -16.96
CA GLU A 537 -2.63 -40.59 -16.54
C GLU A 537 -1.66 -39.59 -17.19
N ILE A 538 -1.89 -39.24 -18.47
CA ILE A 538 -1.11 -38.21 -19.18
C ILE A 538 -1.35 -36.81 -18.57
N ASN A 539 -2.57 -36.54 -18.12
CA ASN A 539 -2.93 -35.31 -17.43
C ASN A 539 -2.36 -35.23 -16.00
N ALA A 540 -2.12 -36.37 -15.35
CA ALA A 540 -1.53 -36.44 -14.01
C ALA A 540 -0.01 -36.16 -13.98
N VAL A 541 0.66 -36.12 -15.14
CA VAL A 541 2.08 -35.75 -15.22
C VAL A 541 2.23 -34.27 -14.85
N SER A 542 2.99 -33.98 -13.80
CA SER A 542 3.22 -32.61 -13.33
C SER A 542 4.14 -31.83 -14.28
N LEU A 543 3.81 -30.57 -14.57
CA LEU A 543 4.68 -29.69 -15.35
C LEU A 543 5.85 -29.16 -14.49
N PRO A 544 7.08 -29.19 -15.01
CA PRO A 544 8.20 -28.47 -14.41
C PRO A 544 7.91 -26.97 -14.37
N LEU A 545 8.26 -26.36 -13.23
CA LEU A 545 8.02 -24.94 -12.92
C LEU A 545 8.57 -23.95 -13.95
N GLU A 546 9.71 -24.28 -14.55
CA GLU A 546 10.41 -23.47 -15.54
C GLU A 546 9.71 -23.45 -16.91
N LEU A 547 8.84 -24.43 -17.18
CA LEU A 547 8.11 -24.59 -18.44
C LEU A 547 6.66 -24.08 -18.38
N MET A 548 6.21 -23.67 -17.20
CA MET A 548 4.87 -23.12 -16.99
C MET A 548 4.81 -21.68 -17.52
N LYS A 549 3.79 -21.45 -18.38
CA LYS A 549 3.64 -20.31 -19.31
C LYS A 549 3.99 -18.95 -18.67
N ASP A 550 4.59 -18.07 -19.46
CA ASP A 550 4.63 -16.62 -19.15
C ASP A 550 3.22 -15.99 -19.13
N LYS A 551 2.25 -16.63 -19.80
CA LYS A 551 0.86 -16.15 -19.84
C LYS A 551 0.20 -16.36 -18.47
N THR A 552 0.16 -15.27 -17.70
CA THR A 552 -0.64 -15.13 -16.48
C THR A 552 -1.89 -14.32 -16.77
N TYR A 553 -2.92 -14.51 -15.97
CA TYR A 553 -4.03 -13.58 -15.82
C TYR A 553 -4.03 -13.03 -14.40
N LYS A 554 -4.61 -11.86 -14.23
CA LYS A 554 -4.77 -11.26 -12.92
C LYS A 554 -6.04 -11.78 -12.23
N LEU A 555 -5.99 -11.84 -10.91
CA LEU A 555 -7.16 -12.05 -10.08
C LEU A 555 -7.01 -11.32 -8.77
N MET A 556 -8.14 -11.04 -8.12
CA MET A 556 -8.17 -10.38 -6.84
C MET A 556 -8.26 -11.40 -5.72
N ILE A 557 -7.42 -11.26 -4.69
CA ILE A 557 -7.48 -12.07 -3.48
C ILE A 557 -7.82 -11.15 -2.32
N LEU A 558 -9.01 -11.29 -1.74
CA LEU A 558 -9.41 -10.57 -0.53
C LEU A 558 -9.38 -11.52 0.67
N VAL A 559 -8.84 -11.04 1.78
CA VAL A 559 -8.79 -11.78 3.04
C VAL A 559 -10.14 -11.73 3.72
N LYS A 560 -10.78 -12.88 3.90
CA LYS A 560 -12.09 -13.00 4.57
C LYS A 560 -11.97 -13.05 6.10
N ASN A 561 -10.96 -13.75 6.62
CA ASN A 561 -10.72 -13.97 8.04
C ASN A 561 -9.23 -14.25 8.34
N GLU A 562 -8.89 -14.47 9.60
CA GLU A 562 -7.51 -14.73 10.07
C GLU A 562 -6.83 -15.94 9.37
N ILE A 563 -7.58 -17.00 9.03
CA ILE A 563 -7.06 -18.13 8.26
C ILE A 563 -6.64 -17.67 6.86
N GLY A 564 -7.50 -16.85 6.24
CA GLY A 564 -7.23 -16.19 4.98
C GLY A 564 -5.98 -15.31 5.03
N LEU A 565 -5.76 -14.57 6.11
CA LEU A 565 -4.60 -13.69 6.25
C LEU A 565 -3.30 -14.50 6.18
N LYS A 566 -3.25 -15.57 6.96
CA LYS A 566 -2.10 -16.50 6.96
C LYS A 566 -1.91 -17.17 5.60
N ASN A 567 -2.99 -17.55 4.93
CA ASN A 567 -2.94 -18.12 3.59
C ASN A 567 -2.46 -17.10 2.54
N LEU A 568 -2.89 -15.84 2.62
CA LEU A 568 -2.38 -14.77 1.77
C LEU A 568 -0.87 -14.59 1.98
N TYR A 569 -0.39 -14.59 3.23
CA TYR A 569 1.05 -14.48 3.51
C TYR A 569 1.85 -15.65 2.93
N LYS A 570 1.31 -16.88 2.99
CA LYS A 570 1.91 -18.03 2.30
C LYS A 570 1.94 -17.84 0.79
N LEU A 571 0.85 -17.38 0.19
CA LEU A 571 0.75 -17.15 -1.26
C LEU A 571 1.71 -16.06 -1.75
N VAL A 572 1.80 -14.93 -1.06
CA VAL A 572 2.80 -13.87 -1.30
C VAL A 572 4.21 -14.43 -1.21
N SER A 573 4.47 -15.28 -0.21
CA SER A 573 5.80 -15.86 -0.02
C SER A 573 6.16 -16.83 -1.14
N PHE A 574 5.24 -17.71 -1.52
CA PHE A 574 5.46 -18.66 -2.60
C PHE A 574 5.66 -17.94 -3.94
N SER A 575 4.91 -16.87 -4.20
CA SER A 575 5.02 -16.10 -5.45
C SER A 575 6.36 -15.36 -5.57
N ASN A 576 6.92 -14.90 -4.45
CA ASN A 576 8.20 -14.17 -4.40
C ASN A 576 9.43 -15.07 -4.23
N ILE A 577 9.26 -16.36 -3.92
CA ILE A 577 10.38 -17.30 -3.66
C ILE A 577 10.38 -18.44 -4.68
N LYS A 578 9.33 -19.27 -4.67
CA LYS A 578 9.30 -20.54 -5.40
C LYS A 578 8.84 -20.36 -6.84
N TYR A 579 7.89 -19.47 -7.05
CA TYR A 579 7.20 -19.27 -8.33
C TYR A 579 7.60 -17.97 -9.04
N TYR A 580 8.53 -17.21 -8.44
CA TYR A 580 9.05 -15.98 -9.02
C TYR A 580 9.73 -16.25 -10.36
N HIS A 581 9.51 -15.37 -11.33
CA HIS A 581 10.19 -15.42 -12.63
C HIS A 581 10.66 -14.02 -13.03
N ARG A 582 9.83 -13.26 -13.74
CA ARG A 582 10.05 -11.82 -13.99
C ARG A 582 9.24 -10.93 -13.05
N PHE A 583 8.23 -11.51 -12.44
CA PHE A 583 7.31 -10.92 -11.50
C PHE A 583 6.73 -12.03 -10.60
N PRO A 584 6.18 -11.71 -9.42
CA PRO A 584 5.56 -12.70 -8.55
C PRO A 584 4.32 -13.30 -9.21
N ARG A 585 4.24 -14.63 -9.25
CA ARG A 585 3.11 -15.38 -9.84
C ARG A 585 2.74 -16.60 -9.01
N ILE A 586 1.48 -17.03 -9.08
CA ILE A 586 0.93 -18.14 -8.29
C ILE A 586 0.30 -19.17 -9.23
N PRO A 587 0.65 -20.46 -9.13
CA PRO A 587 -0.08 -21.52 -9.84
C PRO A 587 -1.51 -21.65 -9.31
N LYS A 588 -2.49 -21.86 -10.19
CA LYS A 588 -3.91 -22.04 -9.82
C LYS A 588 -4.10 -23.18 -8.81
N SER A 589 -3.35 -24.28 -8.93
CA SER A 589 -3.36 -25.40 -7.98
C SER A 589 -2.93 -24.99 -6.55
N VAL A 590 -1.92 -24.11 -6.45
CA VAL A 590 -1.41 -23.60 -5.17
C VAL A 590 -2.40 -22.62 -4.55
N LEU A 591 -3.03 -21.78 -5.36
CA LEU A 591 -4.13 -20.92 -4.93
C LEU A 591 -5.28 -21.74 -4.36
N ILE A 592 -5.71 -22.80 -5.06
CA ILE A 592 -6.78 -23.69 -4.59
C ILE A 592 -6.43 -24.32 -3.24
N LYS A 593 -5.19 -24.78 -3.07
CA LYS A 593 -4.71 -25.37 -1.81
C LYS A 593 -4.77 -24.40 -0.63
N HIS A 594 -4.65 -23.09 -0.86
CA HIS A 594 -4.65 -22.05 0.18
C HIS A 594 -5.88 -21.14 0.08
N ARG A 595 -6.96 -21.57 -0.59
CA ARG A 595 -8.15 -20.74 -0.81
C ARG A 595 -8.97 -20.51 0.46
N GLU A 596 -8.85 -21.38 1.45
CA GLU A 596 -9.62 -21.26 2.69
C GLU A 596 -9.42 -19.90 3.36
N GLY A 597 -10.52 -19.24 3.71
CA GLY A 597 -10.49 -17.89 4.30
C GLY A 597 -10.22 -16.76 3.29
N LEU A 598 -10.19 -17.03 1.98
CA LEU A 598 -10.04 -16.02 0.94
C LEU A 598 -11.33 -15.88 0.11
N LEU A 599 -11.56 -14.67 -0.42
CA LEU A 599 -12.50 -14.41 -1.50
C LEU A 599 -11.71 -14.11 -2.77
N ILE A 600 -12.05 -14.79 -3.86
CA ILE A 600 -11.36 -14.68 -5.14
C ILE A 600 -12.24 -13.89 -6.11
N GLY A 601 -11.77 -12.71 -6.50
CA GLY A 601 -12.39 -11.87 -7.52
C GLY A 601 -11.77 -12.12 -8.90
N GLY A 602 -12.62 -12.19 -9.93
CA GLY A 602 -12.13 -12.12 -11.30
C GLY A 602 -11.69 -10.69 -11.62
N ALA A 603 -10.40 -10.46 -11.86
CA ALA A 603 -9.91 -9.14 -12.23
C ALA A 603 -10.55 -8.70 -13.57
N ALA A 604 -10.72 -7.40 -13.76
CA ALA A 604 -11.35 -6.89 -14.97
C ALA A 604 -10.40 -6.90 -16.17
N ARG A 605 -9.49 -5.92 -16.33
CA ARG A 605 -8.72 -5.72 -17.58
C ARG A 605 -7.91 -6.96 -18.00
N ASP A 606 -7.10 -7.49 -17.09
CA ASP A 606 -6.17 -8.60 -17.37
C ASP A 606 -6.68 -9.94 -16.81
N GLY A 607 -7.99 -10.06 -16.58
CA GLY A 607 -8.59 -11.25 -15.99
C GLY A 607 -8.84 -12.41 -16.96
N GLU A 608 -8.98 -13.62 -16.41
CA GLU A 608 -9.23 -14.84 -17.18
C GLU A 608 -10.53 -14.76 -18.00
N ILE A 609 -11.57 -14.09 -17.46
CA ILE A 609 -12.89 -13.97 -18.09
C ILE A 609 -12.87 -13.03 -19.29
N ILE A 610 -12.22 -11.86 -19.16
CA ILE A 610 -12.07 -10.93 -20.29
C ILE A 610 -11.23 -11.56 -21.39
N GLU A 611 -10.17 -12.30 -21.05
CA GLU A 611 -9.39 -13.02 -22.05
C GLU A 611 -10.22 -14.10 -22.76
N ALA A 612 -11.03 -14.87 -22.02
CA ALA A 612 -11.91 -15.89 -22.60
C ALA A 612 -12.92 -15.27 -23.58
N LEU A 613 -13.52 -14.12 -23.22
CA LEU A 613 -14.42 -13.36 -24.09
C LEU A 613 -13.69 -12.82 -25.34
N ARG A 614 -12.48 -12.30 -25.18
CA ARG A 614 -11.64 -11.79 -26.28
C ARG A 614 -11.28 -12.88 -27.28
N THR A 615 -11.01 -14.09 -26.79
CA THR A 615 -10.72 -15.27 -27.64
C THR A 615 -11.97 -16.01 -28.12
N ASN A 616 -13.16 -15.49 -27.83
CA ASN A 616 -14.45 -16.08 -28.21
C ASN A 616 -14.60 -17.54 -27.76
N GLU A 617 -14.19 -17.84 -26.52
CA GLU A 617 -14.39 -19.16 -25.90
C GLU A 617 -15.89 -19.51 -25.82
N LYS A 618 -16.21 -20.81 -25.74
CA LYS A 618 -17.61 -21.25 -25.68
C LYS A 618 -18.28 -20.73 -24.41
N ARG A 619 -19.58 -20.43 -24.48
CA ARG A 619 -20.38 -20.04 -23.30
C ARG A 619 -20.17 -20.96 -22.10
N SER A 620 -20.15 -22.28 -22.33
CA SER A 620 -19.93 -23.28 -21.28
C SER A 620 -18.54 -23.21 -20.65
N GLU A 621 -17.50 -22.91 -21.45
CA GLU A 621 -16.13 -22.72 -20.97
C GLU A 621 -16.05 -21.47 -20.07
N ILE A 622 -16.68 -20.37 -20.48
CA ILE A 622 -16.75 -19.12 -19.71
C ILE A 622 -17.50 -19.33 -18.39
N ILE A 623 -18.64 -20.03 -18.41
CA ILE A 623 -19.42 -20.38 -17.21
C ILE A 623 -18.57 -21.20 -16.23
N ASN A 624 -17.83 -22.20 -16.73
CA ASN A 624 -16.93 -23.00 -15.90
C ASN A 624 -15.84 -22.15 -15.27
N LYS A 625 -15.24 -21.22 -16.01
CA LYS A 625 -14.25 -20.28 -15.46
C LYS A 625 -14.86 -19.34 -14.43
N LEU A 626 -16.04 -18.78 -14.69
CA LEU A 626 -16.76 -17.90 -13.76
C LEU A 626 -17.05 -18.59 -12.44
N SER A 627 -17.38 -19.89 -12.46
CA SER A 627 -17.66 -20.68 -11.25
C SER A 627 -16.49 -20.80 -10.27
N PHE A 628 -15.27 -20.48 -10.70
CA PHE A 628 -14.09 -20.41 -9.84
C PHE A 628 -14.08 -19.17 -8.94
N TYR A 629 -14.80 -18.11 -9.28
CA TYR A 629 -14.73 -16.83 -8.59
C TYR A 629 -15.90 -16.65 -7.60
N ASP A 630 -15.65 -15.94 -6.50
CA ASP A 630 -16.70 -15.57 -5.53
C ASP A 630 -17.45 -14.31 -5.97
N TYR A 631 -16.76 -13.43 -6.73
CA TYR A 631 -17.31 -12.27 -7.41
C TYR A 631 -16.47 -11.95 -8.65
N VAL A 632 -16.98 -11.13 -9.56
CA VAL A 632 -16.25 -10.71 -10.77
C VAL A 632 -16.27 -9.20 -10.89
N GLU A 633 -15.12 -8.62 -11.21
CA GLU A 633 -15.00 -7.18 -11.37
C GLU A 633 -15.39 -6.74 -12.77
N ILE A 634 -15.99 -5.56 -12.83
CA ILE A 634 -16.33 -4.86 -14.06
C ILE A 634 -15.80 -3.44 -13.91
N LEU A 635 -15.04 -2.96 -14.90
CA LEU A 635 -14.57 -1.57 -14.93
C LEU A 635 -15.45 -0.74 -15.87
N PRO A 636 -15.54 0.57 -15.65
CA PRO A 636 -15.99 1.50 -16.68
C PRO A 636 -15.20 1.29 -17.98
N GLU A 637 -15.87 1.37 -19.13
CA GLU A 637 -15.29 1.06 -20.44
C GLU A 637 -14.06 1.92 -20.74
N ALA A 638 -14.10 3.20 -20.32
CA ALA A 638 -13.01 4.15 -20.49
C ALA A 638 -11.71 3.73 -19.76
N LEU A 639 -11.80 2.85 -18.74
CA LEU A 639 -10.62 2.35 -18.03
C LEU A 639 -9.92 1.20 -18.78
N HIS A 640 -10.48 0.72 -19.89
CA HIS A 640 -9.83 -0.23 -20.81
C HIS A 640 -9.04 0.45 -21.93
N ALA A 641 -8.80 1.77 -21.84
CA ALA A 641 -8.12 2.54 -22.89
C ALA A 641 -6.74 1.99 -23.29
N GLU A 642 -6.01 1.37 -22.36
CA GLU A 642 -4.74 0.69 -22.64
C GLU A 642 -4.96 -0.57 -23.49
N MET A 643 -5.87 -1.44 -23.05
CA MET A 643 -6.23 -2.68 -23.75
C MET A 643 -6.71 -2.39 -25.18
N ILE A 644 -7.52 -1.34 -25.35
CA ILE A 644 -8.00 -0.86 -26.67
C ILE A 644 -6.82 -0.37 -27.54
N ALA A 645 -5.81 0.28 -26.95
CA ALA A 645 -4.64 0.76 -27.69
C ALA A 645 -3.65 -0.35 -28.06
N ASP A 646 -3.75 -1.52 -27.42
CA ASP A 646 -2.91 -2.68 -27.70
C ASP A 646 -3.53 -3.68 -28.68
N ASP A 647 -4.85 -3.66 -28.83
CA ASP A 647 -5.60 -4.53 -29.74
C ASP A 647 -6.61 -3.71 -30.55
N ASP A 648 -6.25 -3.39 -31.81
CA ASP A 648 -7.09 -2.62 -32.74
C ASP A 648 -8.46 -3.27 -33.02
N SER A 649 -8.68 -4.52 -32.59
CA SER A 649 -9.99 -5.19 -32.70
C SER A 649 -10.97 -4.80 -31.59
N LEU A 650 -10.50 -4.08 -30.57
CA LEU A 650 -11.28 -3.66 -29.41
C LEU A 650 -11.64 -2.18 -29.51
N ASP A 651 -12.85 -1.86 -29.08
CA ASP A 651 -13.36 -0.51 -28.92
C ASP A 651 -14.29 -0.46 -27.69
N LEU A 652 -14.79 0.73 -27.36
CA LEU A 652 -15.67 0.92 -26.20
C LEU A 652 -16.95 0.06 -26.29
N ASP A 653 -17.48 -0.16 -27.50
CA ASP A 653 -18.68 -0.98 -27.68
C ASP A 653 -18.38 -2.47 -27.47
N THR A 654 -17.19 -2.94 -27.86
CA THR A 654 -16.72 -4.30 -27.60
C THR A 654 -16.51 -4.53 -26.10
N ILE A 655 -15.92 -3.56 -25.39
CA ILE A 655 -15.76 -3.65 -23.93
C ILE A 655 -17.12 -3.64 -23.23
N ALA A 656 -18.05 -2.80 -23.67
CA ALA A 656 -19.40 -2.81 -23.14
C ALA A 656 -20.12 -4.15 -23.38
N PHE A 657 -19.92 -4.76 -24.55
CA PHE A 657 -20.44 -6.10 -24.84
C PHE A 657 -19.85 -7.14 -23.89
N PHE A 658 -18.55 -7.07 -23.56
CA PHE A 658 -17.95 -7.94 -22.56
C PHE A 658 -18.58 -7.74 -21.19
N ASN A 659 -18.77 -6.49 -20.75
CA ASN A 659 -19.44 -6.16 -19.49
C ASN A 659 -20.88 -6.71 -19.46
N ASP A 660 -21.67 -6.52 -20.53
CA ASP A 660 -23.01 -7.09 -20.67
C ASP A 660 -23.01 -8.61 -20.51
N LYS A 661 -22.04 -9.29 -21.15
CA LYS A 661 -21.89 -10.75 -21.05
C LYS A 661 -21.51 -11.19 -19.64
N ILE A 662 -20.62 -10.48 -18.97
CA ILE A 662 -20.25 -10.78 -17.57
C ILE A 662 -21.47 -10.61 -16.67
N ILE A 663 -22.24 -9.53 -16.81
CA ILE A 663 -23.46 -9.28 -16.01
C ILE A 663 -24.50 -10.38 -16.26
N GLU A 664 -24.72 -10.76 -17.51
CA GLU A 664 -25.64 -11.84 -17.91
C GLU A 664 -25.23 -13.19 -17.30
N LEU A 665 -23.99 -13.60 -17.53
CA LEU A 665 -23.49 -14.92 -17.13
C LEU A 665 -23.33 -15.04 -15.61
N SER A 666 -22.97 -13.95 -14.92
CA SER A 666 -22.82 -13.94 -13.46
C SER A 666 -24.14 -14.25 -12.73
N LYS A 667 -25.28 -13.80 -13.29
CA LYS A 667 -26.61 -14.12 -12.77
C LYS A 667 -26.94 -15.61 -12.88
N GLU A 668 -26.45 -16.29 -13.92
CA GLU A 668 -26.65 -17.73 -14.12
C GLU A 668 -25.86 -18.57 -13.12
N VAL A 669 -24.58 -18.21 -12.89
CA VAL A 669 -23.71 -18.90 -11.92
C VAL A 669 -23.88 -18.42 -10.48
N LYS A 670 -24.73 -17.40 -10.24
CA LYS A 670 -25.02 -16.81 -8.93
C LYS A 670 -23.79 -16.21 -8.22
N ILE A 671 -22.93 -15.54 -8.98
CA ILE A 671 -21.83 -14.74 -8.44
C ILE A 671 -22.13 -13.25 -8.64
N PHE A 672 -21.48 -12.39 -7.86
CA PHE A 672 -21.74 -10.95 -7.89
C PHE A 672 -20.85 -10.25 -8.92
N PRO A 673 -21.41 -9.61 -9.96
CA PRO A 673 -20.67 -8.64 -10.75
C PRO A 673 -20.53 -7.33 -9.96
N VAL A 674 -19.32 -6.83 -9.77
CA VAL A 674 -19.03 -5.64 -8.94
C VAL A 674 -18.31 -4.59 -9.76
N ALA A 675 -18.78 -3.35 -9.69
CA ALA A 675 -18.08 -2.23 -10.31
C ALA A 675 -16.90 -1.77 -9.45
N THR A 676 -15.69 -1.79 -10.00
CA THR A 676 -14.46 -1.36 -9.30
C THR A 676 -13.76 -0.20 -10.04
N GLY A 677 -12.91 0.53 -9.32
CA GLY A 677 -12.27 1.74 -9.82
C GLY A 677 -10.85 1.56 -10.35
N ASP A 678 -10.19 0.43 -10.01
CA ASP A 678 -8.78 0.16 -10.33
C ASP A 678 -7.88 1.35 -9.93
N ALA A 679 -8.08 1.88 -8.72
CA ALA A 679 -7.53 3.18 -8.34
C ALA A 679 -6.02 3.10 -8.06
N HIS A 680 -5.23 3.89 -8.78
CA HIS A 680 -3.76 3.97 -8.64
C HIS A 680 -3.29 5.29 -8.01
N TYR A 681 -4.18 6.27 -7.94
CA TYR A 681 -3.95 7.56 -7.29
C TYR A 681 -5.27 8.13 -6.76
N LEU A 682 -5.22 9.14 -5.90
CA LEU A 682 -6.42 9.73 -5.29
C LEU A 682 -7.14 10.71 -6.22
N GLU A 683 -6.38 11.58 -6.87
CA GLU A 683 -6.92 12.74 -7.57
C GLU A 683 -6.47 12.77 -9.04
N PRO A 684 -7.32 13.22 -9.98
CA PRO A 684 -7.03 13.18 -11.42
C PRO A 684 -5.70 13.82 -11.82
N HIS A 685 -5.28 14.88 -11.13
CA HIS A 685 -4.04 15.60 -11.43
C HIS A 685 -2.77 14.75 -11.21
N GLN A 686 -2.84 13.68 -10.41
CA GLN A 686 -1.71 12.79 -10.14
C GLN A 686 -1.40 11.83 -11.30
N ASN A 687 -2.26 11.78 -12.34
CA ASN A 687 -2.04 10.95 -13.54
C ASN A 687 -0.64 11.20 -14.17
N ILE A 688 -0.17 12.45 -14.21
CA ILE A 688 1.15 12.79 -14.75
C ILE A 688 2.30 12.13 -13.96
N ILE A 689 2.15 11.98 -12.65
CA ILE A 689 3.15 11.35 -11.79
C ILE A 689 3.27 9.87 -12.16
N ARG A 690 2.13 9.18 -12.28
CA ARG A 690 2.07 7.78 -12.74
C ARG A 690 2.69 7.62 -14.12
N LYS A 691 2.38 8.50 -15.08
CA LYS A 691 2.99 8.51 -16.43
C LYS A 691 4.52 8.60 -16.38
N ILE A 692 5.07 9.43 -15.51
CA ILE A 692 6.53 9.60 -15.38
C ILE A 692 7.17 8.33 -14.79
N ILE A 693 6.59 7.77 -13.71
CA ILE A 693 7.13 6.60 -13.03
C ILE A 693 7.10 5.35 -13.93
N THR A 694 5.95 5.06 -14.52
CA THR A 694 5.75 3.91 -15.42
C THR A 694 6.62 4.01 -16.68
N ASN A 695 6.86 5.23 -17.21
CA ASN A 695 7.78 5.44 -18.33
C ASN A 695 9.25 5.14 -17.98
N GLY A 696 9.63 5.32 -16.71
CA GLY A 696 10.95 5.01 -16.16
C GLY A 696 11.30 3.52 -16.24
N VAL A 697 10.30 2.64 -16.26
CA VAL A 697 10.45 1.18 -16.36
C VAL A 697 10.03 0.74 -17.76
N LYS A 698 10.96 0.23 -18.58
CA LYS A 698 10.66 -0.15 -19.97
C LYS A 698 9.48 -1.12 -20.11
N MET A 699 9.33 -2.06 -19.17
CA MET A 699 8.26 -3.06 -19.17
C MET A 699 6.88 -2.47 -18.84
N ASN A 700 6.82 -1.34 -18.14
CA ASN A 700 5.56 -0.73 -17.70
C ASN A 700 5.16 0.46 -18.60
N ARG A 701 5.80 0.62 -19.76
CA ARG A 701 5.52 1.73 -20.68
C ARG A 701 4.19 1.54 -21.37
N LEU A 702 3.19 2.32 -20.96
CA LEU A 702 1.87 2.31 -21.60
C LEU A 702 1.84 3.21 -22.83
N LYS A 703 1.10 2.78 -23.87
CA LYS A 703 0.76 3.61 -25.04
C LYS A 703 -0.25 4.69 -24.67
N VAL A 704 -1.27 4.32 -23.90
CA VAL A 704 -2.36 5.17 -23.43
C VAL A 704 -2.52 4.97 -21.93
N TYR A 705 -2.82 6.05 -21.20
CA TYR A 705 -2.92 6.03 -19.75
C TYR A 705 -4.38 6.32 -19.34
N PRO A 706 -5.13 5.33 -18.83
CA PRO A 706 -6.47 5.55 -18.31
C PRO A 706 -6.46 6.42 -17.04
N ASP A 707 -7.58 7.09 -16.77
CA ASP A 707 -7.74 7.90 -15.56
C ASP A 707 -8.12 7.00 -14.36
N LEU A 708 -7.13 6.50 -13.66
CA LEU A 708 -7.25 5.57 -12.53
C LEU A 708 -7.22 6.28 -11.17
N TYR A 709 -7.98 7.37 -11.03
CA TYR A 709 -8.12 8.05 -9.73
C TYR A 709 -9.21 7.42 -8.86
N PHE A 710 -9.16 7.67 -7.55
CA PHE A 710 -10.17 7.21 -6.60
C PHE A 710 -11.48 7.98 -6.80
N ARG A 711 -12.51 7.29 -7.30
CA ARG A 711 -13.80 7.91 -7.65
C ARG A 711 -14.75 7.98 -6.47
N THR A 712 -15.65 8.95 -6.46
CA THR A 712 -16.81 8.95 -5.54
C THR A 712 -17.92 8.03 -6.06
N THR A 713 -18.88 7.67 -5.20
CA THR A 713 -20.03 6.85 -5.57
C THR A 713 -20.81 7.48 -6.73
N ASP A 714 -21.02 8.80 -6.71
CA ASP A 714 -21.73 9.52 -7.77
C ASP A 714 -21.01 9.41 -9.14
N GLU A 715 -19.68 9.57 -9.15
CA GLU A 715 -18.89 9.42 -10.38
C GLU A 715 -18.96 8.01 -10.95
N MET A 716 -18.94 6.99 -10.10
CA MET A 716 -19.09 5.60 -10.57
C MET A 716 -20.49 5.31 -11.07
N LEU A 717 -21.55 5.81 -10.42
CA LEU A 717 -22.92 5.66 -10.93
C LEU A 717 -23.08 6.30 -12.31
N GLU A 718 -22.49 7.47 -12.53
CA GLU A 718 -22.50 8.15 -13.82
C GLU A 718 -21.81 7.33 -14.91
N LEU A 719 -20.65 6.74 -14.59
CA LEU A 719 -19.91 5.88 -15.53
C LEU A 719 -20.65 4.59 -15.90
N PHE A 720 -21.51 4.08 -15.01
CA PHE A 720 -22.33 2.89 -15.27
C PHE A 720 -23.76 3.22 -15.72
N SER A 721 -24.07 4.49 -16.00
CA SER A 721 -25.43 4.95 -16.37
C SER A 721 -26.01 4.23 -17.60
N ARG A 722 -25.18 3.73 -18.52
CA ARG A 722 -25.60 2.99 -19.72
C ARG A 722 -26.40 1.72 -19.42
N TYR A 723 -26.17 1.10 -18.26
CA TYR A 723 -26.84 -0.15 -17.86
C TYR A 723 -28.22 0.10 -17.23
N GLY A 724 -28.61 1.36 -17.07
CA GLY A 724 -29.81 1.78 -16.36
C GLY A 724 -29.59 1.93 -14.86
N GLU A 725 -30.40 2.78 -14.23
CA GLU A 725 -30.21 3.21 -12.84
C GLU A 725 -30.21 2.04 -11.84
N GLU A 726 -31.10 1.06 -12.02
CA GLU A 726 -31.20 -0.10 -11.13
C GLU A 726 -29.95 -0.97 -11.18
N VAL A 727 -29.50 -1.33 -12.39
CA VAL A 727 -28.29 -2.16 -12.59
C VAL A 727 -27.05 -1.40 -12.15
N ALA A 728 -26.94 -0.10 -12.46
CA ALA A 728 -25.80 0.71 -12.01
C ALA A 728 -25.71 0.74 -10.48
N ARG A 729 -26.84 0.93 -9.77
CA ARG A 729 -26.89 0.87 -8.31
C ARG A 729 -26.56 -0.52 -7.77
N GLU A 730 -27.03 -1.58 -8.42
CA GLU A 730 -26.71 -2.96 -8.07
C GLU A 730 -25.20 -3.20 -8.12
N LEU A 731 -24.56 -2.89 -9.26
CA LEU A 731 -23.14 -3.12 -9.51
C LEU A 731 -22.23 -2.25 -8.63
N VAL A 732 -22.55 -0.95 -8.51
CA VAL A 732 -21.70 0.05 -7.84
C VAL A 732 -21.89 0.04 -6.34
N ILE A 733 -23.12 -0.14 -5.84
CA ILE A 733 -23.42 0.00 -4.41
C ILE A 733 -23.72 -1.37 -3.81
N THR A 734 -24.74 -2.07 -4.30
CA THR A 734 -25.25 -3.26 -3.61
C THR A 734 -24.21 -4.39 -3.58
N ASN A 735 -23.66 -4.75 -4.73
CA ASN A 735 -22.73 -5.88 -4.85
C ASN A 735 -21.39 -5.58 -4.17
N SER A 736 -20.86 -4.36 -4.29
CA SER A 736 -19.64 -3.97 -3.58
C SER A 736 -19.81 -4.05 -2.05
N ASN A 737 -20.97 -3.64 -1.54
CA ASN A 737 -21.30 -3.73 -0.13
C ASN A 737 -21.48 -5.18 0.32
N LEU A 738 -22.10 -6.04 -0.50
CA LEU A 738 -22.26 -7.47 -0.19
C LEU A 738 -20.91 -8.18 -0.06
N VAL A 739 -19.97 -7.95 -0.98
CA VAL A 739 -18.62 -8.52 -0.87
C VAL A 739 -17.93 -8.02 0.39
N ALA A 740 -18.03 -6.72 0.70
CA ALA A 740 -17.49 -6.18 1.94
C ALA A 740 -18.11 -6.83 3.18
N ASP A 741 -19.41 -7.11 3.20
CA ASP A 741 -20.10 -7.74 4.35
C ASP A 741 -19.68 -9.19 4.61
N MET A 742 -19.13 -9.88 3.60
CA MET A 742 -18.61 -11.24 3.76
C MET A 742 -17.27 -11.31 4.52
N ILE A 743 -16.62 -10.16 4.71
CA ILE A 743 -15.26 -10.04 5.24
C ILE A 743 -15.29 -9.60 6.71
N GLU A 744 -14.52 -10.27 7.57
CA GLU A 744 -14.39 -9.92 8.99
C GLU A 744 -13.51 -8.67 9.19
N ASN A 745 -13.53 -8.08 10.39
CA ASN A 745 -12.55 -7.06 10.76
C ASN A 745 -11.28 -7.75 11.26
N ILE A 746 -10.17 -7.54 10.57
CA ILE A 746 -8.94 -8.33 10.71
C ILE A 746 -7.79 -7.41 11.07
N SER A 747 -6.86 -7.87 11.90
CA SER A 747 -5.61 -7.15 12.12
C SER A 747 -4.47 -7.85 11.36
N PRO A 748 -3.78 -7.18 10.42
CA PRO A 748 -2.73 -7.81 9.63
C PRO A 748 -1.50 -8.17 10.48
N ILE A 749 -1.36 -7.57 11.67
CA ILE A 749 -0.23 -7.82 12.57
C ILE A 749 -0.81 -8.09 13.97
N PRO A 750 -0.45 -9.22 14.60
CA PRO A 750 -1.01 -9.57 15.90
C PRO A 750 -0.63 -8.55 16.99
N ALA A 751 -1.55 -8.34 17.93
CA ALA A 751 -1.29 -7.55 19.13
C ALA A 751 -0.39 -8.31 20.12
N GLY A 752 0.33 -7.57 20.96
CA GLY A 752 1.28 -8.13 21.94
C GLY A 752 2.68 -8.41 21.38
N THR A 753 3.49 -9.07 22.21
CA THR A 753 4.90 -9.45 21.97
C THR A 753 5.05 -10.96 22.13
N PHE A 754 5.85 -11.58 21.27
CA PHE A 754 6.00 -13.03 21.16
C PHE A 754 7.48 -13.40 21.28
N PRO A 755 8.02 -13.54 22.51
CA PRO A 755 9.42 -13.85 22.72
C PRO A 755 9.75 -15.30 22.33
N PRO A 756 11.00 -15.61 21.94
CA PRO A 756 11.44 -16.97 21.68
C PRO A 756 11.46 -17.79 22.97
N ILE A 757 11.25 -19.10 22.83
CA ILE A 757 11.27 -20.04 23.96
C ILE A 757 12.51 -20.93 23.83
N LEU A 758 13.36 -20.91 24.85
CA LEU A 758 14.52 -21.79 24.99
C LEU A 758 14.45 -22.46 26.37
N GLU A 759 14.28 -23.79 26.39
CA GLU A 759 14.14 -24.57 27.62
C GLU A 759 15.42 -24.52 28.46
N GLY A 760 15.29 -24.21 29.75
CA GLY A 760 16.42 -24.10 30.69
C GLY A 760 17.23 -22.80 30.59
N ALA A 761 16.81 -21.82 29.79
CA ALA A 761 17.54 -20.56 29.62
C ALA A 761 17.66 -19.75 30.92
N ASP A 762 16.63 -19.75 31.76
CA ASP A 762 16.60 -19.01 33.01
C ASP A 762 17.61 -19.59 34.02
N GLU A 763 17.63 -20.91 34.17
CA GLU A 763 18.58 -21.61 35.03
C GLU A 763 20.02 -21.48 34.50
N GLU A 764 20.23 -21.65 33.19
CA GLU A 764 21.54 -21.48 32.53
C GLU A 764 22.08 -20.07 32.78
N LEU A 765 21.24 -19.04 32.67
CA LEU A 765 21.63 -17.65 32.89
C LEU A 765 22.05 -17.41 34.33
N LYS A 766 21.24 -17.87 35.30
CA LYS A 766 21.55 -17.75 36.73
C LYS A 766 22.88 -18.43 37.05
N GLU A 767 23.09 -19.66 36.59
CA GLU A 767 24.31 -20.42 36.86
C GLU A 767 25.56 -19.72 36.31
N MET A 768 25.50 -19.21 35.07
CA MET A 768 26.62 -18.47 34.47
C MET A 768 26.97 -17.20 35.25
N VAL A 769 25.96 -16.41 35.62
CA VAL A 769 26.16 -15.15 36.35
C VAL A 769 26.74 -15.42 37.73
N THR A 770 26.16 -16.36 38.49
CA THR A 770 26.64 -16.70 39.83
C THR A 770 28.05 -17.26 39.79
N SER A 771 28.34 -18.20 38.88
CA SER A 771 29.68 -18.78 38.75
C SER A 771 30.72 -17.70 38.42
N LYS A 772 30.44 -16.82 37.45
CA LYS A 772 31.39 -15.78 37.04
C LYS A 772 31.58 -14.72 38.13
N ALA A 773 30.51 -14.35 38.83
CA ALA A 773 30.58 -13.40 39.93
C ALA A 773 31.46 -13.93 41.07
N HIS A 774 31.34 -15.22 41.43
CA HIS A 774 32.21 -15.84 42.43
C HIS A 774 33.66 -15.94 41.96
N ASP A 775 33.91 -16.22 40.68
CA ASP A 775 35.27 -16.26 40.13
C ASP A 775 35.98 -14.90 40.26
N ILE A 776 35.24 -13.79 40.09
CA ILE A 776 35.79 -12.43 40.09
C ILE A 776 35.82 -11.84 41.51
N TYR A 777 34.70 -11.88 42.23
CA TYR A 777 34.51 -11.19 43.51
C TYR A 777 34.62 -12.11 44.74
N GLY A 778 34.83 -13.41 44.52
CA GLY A 778 35.01 -14.42 45.57
C GLY A 778 33.70 -15.11 45.99
N GLU A 779 33.84 -16.19 46.76
CA GLU A 779 32.71 -17.01 47.25
C GLU A 779 31.71 -16.24 48.13
N ILE A 780 32.17 -15.18 48.81
CA ILE A 780 31.31 -14.28 49.57
C ILE A 780 31.26 -12.98 48.79
N LEU A 781 30.17 -12.78 48.04
CA LEU A 781 29.98 -11.60 47.22
C LEU A 781 29.86 -10.33 48.08
N PRO A 782 30.46 -9.20 47.66
CA PRO A 782 30.15 -7.91 48.25
C PRO A 782 28.66 -7.58 48.11
N GLU A 783 28.07 -6.94 49.13
CA GLU A 783 26.63 -6.62 49.17
C GLU A 783 26.16 -5.84 47.94
N ILE A 784 27.01 -4.94 47.40
CA ILE A 784 26.71 -4.16 46.20
C ILE A 784 26.60 -5.03 44.94
N VAL A 785 27.39 -6.10 44.85
CA VAL A 785 27.41 -7.05 43.72
C VAL A 785 26.19 -7.96 43.81
N GLU A 786 25.96 -8.55 44.99
CA GLU A 786 24.81 -9.45 45.23
C GLU A 786 23.47 -8.73 44.95
N LYS A 787 23.28 -7.54 45.53
CA LYS A 787 22.07 -6.73 45.28
C LYS A 787 21.88 -6.37 43.81
N ARG A 788 22.97 -6.09 43.08
CA ARG A 788 22.90 -5.76 41.65
C ARG A 788 22.48 -6.99 40.84
N ILE A 789 23.10 -8.15 41.10
CA ILE A 789 22.78 -9.41 40.43
C ILE A 789 21.31 -9.78 40.65
N ASP A 790 20.84 -9.80 41.90
CA ASP A 790 19.47 -10.20 42.23
C ASP A 790 18.44 -9.31 41.55
N ARG A 791 18.65 -8.00 41.61
CA ARG A 791 17.76 -7.01 40.99
C ARG A 791 17.68 -7.19 39.47
N GLU A 792 18.84 -7.33 38.80
CA GLU A 792 18.88 -7.49 37.36
C GLU A 792 18.34 -8.84 36.90
N LEU A 793 18.74 -9.94 37.54
CA LEU A 793 18.29 -11.29 37.16
C LEU A 793 16.77 -11.43 37.30
N ASN A 794 16.19 -10.97 38.41
CA ASN A 794 14.73 -11.01 38.59
C ASN A 794 14.03 -10.20 37.49
N SER A 795 14.49 -8.98 37.21
CA SER A 795 13.92 -8.17 36.13
C SER A 795 14.05 -8.83 34.75
N ILE A 796 15.20 -9.41 34.41
CA ILE A 796 15.42 -10.06 33.11
C ILE A 796 14.55 -11.31 32.95
N ILE A 797 14.43 -12.13 33.99
CA ILE A 797 13.68 -13.39 33.94
C ILE A 797 12.18 -13.16 34.01
N ASP A 798 11.71 -12.30 34.92
CA ASP A 798 10.27 -12.03 35.08
C ASP A 798 9.67 -11.40 33.82
N ASN A 799 10.47 -10.65 33.05
CA ASN A 799 10.08 -10.09 31.75
C ASN A 799 10.38 -11.00 30.56
N GLY A 800 10.91 -12.22 30.77
CA GLY A 800 11.13 -13.22 29.72
C GLY A 800 12.31 -12.94 28.78
N TYR A 801 13.28 -12.11 29.19
CA TYR A 801 14.44 -11.73 28.38
C TYR A 801 15.68 -12.61 28.60
N ALA A 802 15.63 -13.58 29.51
CA ALA A 802 16.76 -14.49 29.77
C ALA A 802 17.24 -15.21 28.50
N VAL A 803 16.30 -15.61 27.64
CA VAL A 803 16.58 -16.24 26.35
C VAL A 803 17.50 -15.35 25.50
N MET A 804 17.23 -14.04 25.41
CA MET A 804 18.07 -13.09 24.65
C MET A 804 19.52 -13.07 25.14
N TYR A 805 19.73 -13.07 26.45
CA TYR A 805 21.07 -13.06 27.05
C TYR A 805 21.83 -14.34 26.72
N ILE A 806 21.19 -15.51 26.83
CA ILE A 806 21.81 -16.79 26.48
C ILE A 806 22.25 -16.81 25.01
N ILE A 807 21.42 -16.26 24.12
CA ILE A 807 21.72 -16.27 22.69
C ILE A 807 22.89 -15.34 22.38
N ALA A 808 22.84 -14.12 22.90
CA ALA A 808 23.93 -13.14 22.74
C ALA A 808 25.25 -13.70 23.28
N GLN A 809 25.21 -14.36 24.45
CA GLN A 809 26.37 -15.01 25.04
C GLN A 809 26.94 -16.11 24.14
N LYS A 810 26.07 -16.99 23.59
CA LYS A 810 26.49 -18.05 22.68
C LYS A 810 27.12 -17.50 21.40
N LEU A 811 26.57 -16.42 20.85
CA LEU A 811 27.12 -15.73 19.68
C LEU A 811 28.50 -15.13 19.94
N VAL A 812 28.65 -14.39 21.06
CA VAL A 812 29.93 -13.78 21.45
C VAL A 812 30.97 -14.84 21.72
N LYS A 813 30.64 -15.86 22.51
CA LYS A 813 31.53 -16.97 22.82
C LYS A 813 32.02 -17.66 21.55
N LYS A 814 31.11 -18.00 20.63
CA LYS A 814 31.50 -18.65 19.38
C LYS A 814 32.45 -17.78 18.56
N SER A 815 32.18 -16.48 18.45
CA SER A 815 33.07 -15.56 17.74
C SER A 815 34.46 -15.52 18.36
N ASN A 816 34.55 -15.40 19.68
CA ASN A 816 35.81 -15.38 20.41
C ASN A 816 36.58 -16.72 20.25
N ASP A 817 35.89 -17.86 20.34
CA ASP A 817 36.48 -19.19 20.13
C ASP A 817 37.01 -19.37 18.69
N ASP A 818 36.34 -18.76 17.70
CA ASP A 818 36.79 -18.73 16.30
C ASP A 818 37.89 -17.66 16.04
N GLY A 819 38.37 -16.97 17.08
CA GLY A 819 39.44 -15.98 17.02
C GLY A 819 39.00 -14.60 16.53
N TYR A 820 37.75 -14.22 16.80
CA TYR A 820 37.17 -12.93 16.43
C TYR A 820 36.55 -12.25 17.65
N LEU A 821 37.20 -11.20 18.14
CA LEU A 821 36.69 -10.39 19.23
C LEU A 821 35.37 -9.70 18.83
N VAL A 822 34.44 -9.56 19.77
CA VAL A 822 33.17 -8.86 19.55
C VAL A 822 33.17 -7.56 20.33
N GLY A 823 32.91 -6.44 19.64
CA GLY A 823 32.82 -5.13 20.26
C GLY A 823 31.49 -4.95 20.99
N SER A 824 31.54 -4.43 22.22
CA SER A 824 30.34 -4.05 22.99
C SER A 824 29.66 -2.82 22.39
N ARG A 825 28.32 -2.78 22.35
CA ARG A 825 27.54 -1.65 21.81
C ARG A 825 26.18 -1.50 22.50
N GLY A 826 25.63 -0.30 22.49
CA GLY A 826 24.25 -0.04 22.89
C GLY A 826 24.04 -0.04 24.40
N SER A 827 22.78 -0.11 24.82
CA SER A 827 22.41 -0.03 26.24
C SER A 827 22.74 -1.28 27.04
N VAL A 828 23.08 -2.41 26.41
CA VAL A 828 23.41 -3.66 27.10
C VAL A 828 24.62 -3.52 28.05
N GLY A 829 25.51 -2.56 27.79
CA GLY A 829 26.62 -2.21 28.70
C GLY A 829 26.19 -1.67 30.07
N SER A 830 24.91 -1.35 30.26
CA SER A 830 24.35 -0.98 31.56
C SER A 830 23.90 -2.16 32.42
N SER A 831 23.91 -3.39 31.88
CA SER A 831 23.55 -4.61 32.61
C SER A 831 24.79 -5.34 33.13
N PHE A 832 24.87 -5.50 34.45
CA PHE A 832 25.92 -6.27 35.10
C PHE A 832 25.78 -7.77 34.81
N VAL A 833 24.55 -8.27 34.63
CA VAL A 833 24.30 -9.63 34.15
C VAL A 833 24.93 -9.86 32.76
N ALA A 834 24.90 -8.86 31.88
CA ALA A 834 25.56 -8.94 30.57
C ALA A 834 27.09 -8.99 30.70
N THR A 835 27.67 -8.25 31.66
CA THR A 835 29.11 -8.32 31.97
C THR A 835 29.50 -9.72 32.46
N MET A 836 28.74 -10.29 33.40
CA MET A 836 29.03 -11.60 33.99
C MET A 836 28.85 -12.76 33.00
N THR A 837 28.00 -12.59 32.00
CA THR A 837 27.84 -13.58 30.91
C THR A 837 28.84 -13.40 29.78
N GLY A 838 29.63 -12.32 29.78
CA GLY A 838 30.61 -12.01 28.72
C GLY A 838 29.99 -11.51 27.42
N ILE A 839 28.77 -10.97 27.47
CA ILE A 839 28.10 -10.31 26.34
C ILE A 839 28.71 -8.92 26.09
N THR A 840 29.09 -8.23 27.17
CA THR A 840 29.70 -6.91 27.14
C THR A 840 30.94 -6.88 28.03
N GLU A 841 31.94 -6.10 27.63
CA GLU A 841 33.14 -5.83 28.42
C GLU A 841 32.94 -4.64 29.38
N VAL A 842 31.84 -3.90 29.25
CA VAL A 842 31.51 -2.78 30.12
C VAL A 842 30.98 -3.29 31.45
N ASN A 843 31.60 -2.88 32.56
CA ASN A 843 31.15 -3.17 33.91
C ASN A 843 30.37 -1.98 34.50
N PRO A 844 29.04 -2.07 34.68
CA PRO A 844 28.23 -0.93 35.09
C PRO A 844 28.26 -0.62 36.59
N LEU A 845 28.97 -1.41 37.41
CA LEU A 845 29.10 -1.12 38.83
C LEU A 845 29.82 0.24 39.08
N PRO A 846 29.70 0.82 40.28
CA PRO A 846 30.49 1.99 40.65
C PRO A 846 32.00 1.73 40.52
N PRO A 847 32.83 2.78 40.36
CA PRO A 847 34.27 2.64 40.23
C PRO A 847 34.85 1.83 41.39
N HIS A 848 35.64 0.82 41.07
CA HIS A 848 36.18 -0.09 42.08
C HIS A 848 37.54 -0.66 41.69
N TYR A 849 38.29 -1.06 42.72
CA TYR A 849 39.47 -1.89 42.58
C TYR A 849 39.10 -3.36 42.75
N ILE A 850 39.74 -4.24 41.99
CA ILE A 850 39.58 -5.70 42.12
C ILE A 850 40.94 -6.41 42.08
N CYS A 851 41.18 -7.32 43.02
CA CYS A 851 42.40 -8.12 43.02
C CYS A 851 42.19 -9.47 42.33
N GLY A 852 42.83 -9.68 41.17
CA GLY A 852 42.75 -10.94 40.42
C GLY A 852 43.37 -12.18 41.09
N LYS A 853 43.97 -12.04 42.28
CA LYS A 853 44.62 -13.14 43.01
C LYS A 853 43.86 -13.62 44.25
N CYS A 854 43.25 -12.70 44.99
CA CYS A 854 42.56 -13.01 46.25
C CYS A 854 41.13 -12.48 46.30
N ASN A 855 40.62 -11.98 45.18
CA ASN A 855 39.25 -11.49 44.99
C ASN A 855 38.85 -10.29 45.88
N TYR A 856 39.78 -9.72 46.66
CA TYR A 856 39.52 -8.49 47.42
C TYR A 856 39.10 -7.35 46.49
N SER A 857 37.95 -6.74 46.79
CA SER A 857 37.36 -5.62 46.04
C SER A 857 37.13 -4.40 46.92
N GLU A 858 37.26 -3.20 46.36
CA GLU A 858 36.99 -1.93 47.05
C GLU A 858 36.23 -0.97 46.13
N PHE A 859 35.00 -0.62 46.50
CA PHE A 859 34.08 0.24 45.72
C PHE A 859 34.10 1.69 46.21
N ILE A 860 34.00 2.64 45.27
CA ILE A 860 33.99 4.08 45.52
C ILE A 860 32.61 4.62 45.14
N GLU A 861 31.77 4.83 46.14
CA GLU A 861 30.38 5.31 45.99
C GLU A 861 30.23 6.83 46.22
N THR A 862 31.32 7.53 46.55
CA THR A 862 31.31 8.96 46.92
C THR A 862 31.04 9.90 45.75
N GLY A 863 31.08 9.40 44.50
CA GLY A 863 30.95 10.20 43.28
C GLY A 863 32.16 11.09 42.99
N GLU A 864 33.28 10.89 43.68
CA GLU A 864 34.53 11.64 43.46
C GLU A 864 35.25 11.26 42.16
N VAL A 865 34.96 10.07 41.64
CA VAL A 865 35.50 9.52 40.40
C VAL A 865 34.33 8.95 39.60
N ASP A 866 34.25 9.29 38.32
CA ASP A 866 33.14 8.86 37.45
C ASP A 866 33.37 7.47 36.85
N SER A 867 34.63 7.07 36.64
CA SER A 867 34.99 5.76 36.07
C SER A 867 36.20 5.11 36.75
N GLY A 868 36.14 3.80 36.90
CA GLY A 868 37.20 2.96 37.43
C GLY A 868 38.51 3.10 36.68
N VAL A 869 38.47 3.33 35.36
CA VAL A 869 39.71 3.47 34.56
C VAL A 869 40.54 4.70 34.97
N ASP A 870 39.89 5.71 35.55
CA ASP A 870 40.52 6.94 36.04
C ASP A 870 41.14 6.76 37.44
N LEU A 871 40.88 5.62 38.10
CA LEU A 871 41.45 5.34 39.40
C LEU A 871 42.98 5.23 39.31
N PRO A 872 43.73 5.80 40.26
CA PRO A 872 45.18 5.64 40.29
C PRO A 872 45.55 4.17 40.52
N ARG A 873 46.77 3.76 40.15
CA ARG A 873 47.23 2.41 40.43
C ARG A 873 47.29 2.17 41.95
N LYS A 874 46.86 0.98 42.37
CA LYS A 874 46.79 0.58 43.78
C LYS A 874 47.21 -0.90 43.94
N PHE A 875 47.87 -1.20 45.05
CA PHE A 875 48.21 -2.58 45.43
C PHE A 875 47.21 -3.12 46.44
N CYS A 876 46.89 -4.40 46.33
CA CYS A 876 45.92 -5.07 47.18
C CYS A 876 46.37 -5.06 48.65
N PRO A 877 45.53 -4.59 49.58
CA PRO A 877 45.90 -4.53 51.00
C PRO A 877 46.03 -5.92 51.64
N VAL A 878 45.51 -6.97 51.00
CA VAL A 878 45.53 -8.36 51.51
C VAL A 878 46.74 -9.15 51.00
N CYS A 879 47.02 -9.12 49.69
CA CYS A 879 48.06 -9.96 49.08
C CYS A 879 49.16 -9.19 48.34
N ASN A 880 49.10 -7.85 48.35
CA ASN A 880 50.07 -6.94 47.74
C ASN A 880 50.26 -7.10 46.21
N GLU A 881 49.30 -7.73 45.53
CA GLU A 881 49.22 -7.78 44.06
C GLU A 881 48.71 -6.44 43.50
N GLU A 882 49.15 -6.03 42.30
CA GLU A 882 48.57 -4.86 41.64
C GLU A 882 47.09 -5.13 41.35
N MET A 883 46.21 -4.19 41.72
CA MET A 883 44.77 -4.35 41.54
C MET A 883 44.33 -3.88 40.16
N GLY A 884 43.39 -4.61 39.57
CA GLY A 884 42.59 -4.14 38.46
C GLY A 884 41.70 -2.97 38.89
N ARG A 885 41.24 -2.21 37.90
CA ARG A 885 40.43 -1.00 38.07
C ARG A 885 39.29 -1.06 37.07
N ASP A 886 38.05 -0.95 37.54
CA ASP A 886 36.87 -1.17 36.70
C ASP A 886 35.64 -0.43 37.26
N GLY A 887 34.53 -0.44 36.54
CA GLY A 887 33.25 0.16 36.94
C GLY A 887 33.00 1.53 36.32
N PHE A 888 31.88 1.69 35.62
CA PHE A 888 31.50 2.93 34.91
C PHE A 888 30.27 3.62 35.50
N ASN A 889 29.75 3.13 36.63
CA ASN A 889 28.61 3.71 37.35
C ASN A 889 27.36 3.90 36.47
N ILE A 890 26.96 2.86 35.73
CA ILE A 890 25.85 2.94 34.77
C ILE A 890 24.58 2.32 35.38
N PRO A 891 23.46 3.05 35.42
CA PRO A 891 22.19 2.52 35.92
C PRO A 891 21.58 1.50 34.95
N PHE A 892 21.09 0.38 35.50
CA PHE A 892 20.50 -0.73 34.74
C PHE A 892 19.23 -0.31 33.99
N GLU A 893 18.50 0.65 34.54
CA GLU A 893 17.22 1.16 34.05
C GLU A 893 17.35 1.81 32.66
N VAL A 894 18.58 2.16 32.24
CA VAL A 894 18.88 2.59 30.86
C VAL A 894 18.61 1.47 29.86
N PHE A 895 18.76 0.20 30.27
CA PHE A 895 18.50 -0.96 29.44
C PHE A 895 17.01 -1.31 29.39
N LEU A 896 16.41 -1.63 30.52
CA LEU A 896 15.07 -2.25 30.61
C LEU A 896 13.96 -1.32 31.15
N GLY A 897 14.28 -0.06 31.46
CA GLY A 897 13.35 0.82 32.16
C GLY A 897 13.23 0.47 33.65
N PHE A 898 12.23 1.05 34.32
CA PHE A 898 11.99 0.78 35.75
C PHE A 898 11.10 -0.43 35.96
N ASP A 899 10.09 -0.60 35.10
CA ASP A 899 9.05 -1.64 35.22
C ASP A 899 9.16 -2.72 34.13
N GLY A 900 10.26 -2.76 33.36
CA GLY A 900 10.37 -3.63 32.19
C GLY A 900 9.56 -3.15 30.98
N ASP A 901 9.12 -1.89 31.01
CA ASP A 901 8.29 -1.23 30.01
C ASP A 901 9.03 -0.91 28.70
N LYS A 902 10.36 -0.98 28.73
CA LYS A 902 11.22 -0.80 27.57
C LYS A 902 11.67 -2.15 27.01
N GLU A 903 11.38 -2.37 25.73
CA GLU A 903 11.92 -3.52 24.99
C GLU A 903 13.45 -3.38 24.83
N PRO A 904 14.25 -4.37 25.29
CA PRO A 904 15.71 -4.32 25.21
C PRO A 904 16.20 -4.65 23.80
N ASP A 905 17.24 -3.96 23.33
CA ASP A 905 18.00 -4.33 22.12
C ASP A 905 19.43 -4.71 22.52
N ILE A 906 19.90 -5.88 22.07
CA ILE A 906 21.28 -6.35 22.30
C ILE A 906 22.07 -6.18 21.00
N ASP A 907 22.83 -5.09 20.94
CA ASP A 907 23.71 -4.76 19.83
C ASP A 907 25.07 -5.44 19.96
N LEU A 908 25.46 -6.24 18.97
CA LEU A 908 26.76 -6.90 18.93
C LEU A 908 27.54 -6.48 17.68
N ASN A 909 28.73 -5.89 17.86
CA ASN A 909 29.60 -5.51 16.75
C ASN A 909 30.59 -6.64 16.45
N PHE A 910 30.29 -7.45 15.44
CA PHE A 910 31.20 -8.46 14.93
C PHE A 910 32.19 -7.85 13.92
N ALA A 911 33.32 -8.51 13.72
CA ALA A 911 34.17 -8.22 12.56
C ALA A 911 33.36 -8.39 11.27
N GLY A 912 33.50 -7.45 10.33
CA GLY A 912 32.73 -7.46 9.08
C GLY A 912 32.84 -8.79 8.30
N GLU A 913 34.02 -9.41 8.29
CA GLU A 913 34.25 -10.71 7.66
C GLU A 913 33.64 -11.92 8.41
N TYR A 914 33.32 -11.75 9.69
CA TYR A 914 32.72 -12.80 10.52
C TYR A 914 31.18 -12.70 10.61
N GLN A 915 30.61 -11.55 10.26
CA GLN A 915 29.18 -11.26 10.39
C GLN A 915 28.29 -12.36 9.80
N SER A 916 28.57 -12.83 8.58
CA SER A 916 27.79 -13.89 7.92
C SER A 916 27.85 -15.23 8.67
N ARG A 917 28.96 -15.54 9.35
CA ARG A 917 29.10 -16.75 10.18
C ARG A 917 28.28 -16.65 11.46
N ALA A 918 28.29 -15.47 12.11
CA ALA A 918 27.46 -15.21 13.28
C ALA A 918 25.97 -15.35 12.94
N HIS A 919 25.56 -14.86 11.77
CA HIS A 919 24.20 -15.05 11.28
C HIS A 919 23.86 -16.52 11.03
N LYS A 920 24.72 -17.28 10.35
CA LYS A 920 24.49 -18.72 10.13
C LYS A 920 24.39 -19.50 11.45
N TYR A 921 25.15 -19.09 12.46
CA TYR A 921 25.05 -19.72 13.77
C TYR A 921 23.67 -19.51 14.43
N THR A 922 22.97 -18.40 14.15
CA THR A 922 21.58 -18.27 14.63
C THR A 922 20.65 -19.32 14.03
N GLU A 923 20.85 -19.72 12.77
CA GLU A 923 20.08 -20.80 12.14
C GLU A 923 20.35 -22.16 12.83
N GLU A 924 21.60 -22.40 13.27
CA GLU A 924 21.94 -23.60 14.05
C GLU A 924 21.28 -23.61 15.44
N LEU A 925 21.11 -22.44 16.08
CA LEU A 925 20.50 -22.31 17.40
C LEU A 925 18.97 -22.48 17.38
N PHE A 926 18.29 -21.92 16.39
CA PHE A 926 16.81 -21.90 16.35
C PHE A 926 16.19 -22.84 15.32
N GLY A 927 16.95 -23.21 14.28
CA GLY A 927 16.45 -23.82 13.07
C GLY A 927 16.29 -22.78 11.95
N GLU A 928 16.62 -23.18 10.73
CA GLU A 928 16.58 -22.34 9.52
C GLU A 928 15.19 -21.71 9.28
N ASP A 929 14.11 -22.46 9.57
CA ASP A 929 12.72 -22.01 9.41
C ASP A 929 12.24 -21.00 10.47
N TYR A 930 13.10 -20.65 11.45
CA TYR A 930 12.75 -19.74 12.55
C TYR A 930 13.60 -18.46 12.57
N VAL A 931 14.46 -18.28 11.57
CA VAL A 931 15.42 -17.18 11.49
C VAL A 931 15.29 -16.49 10.14
N TYR A 932 14.98 -15.21 10.15
CA TYR A 932 14.80 -14.42 8.94
C TYR A 932 15.57 -13.11 9.03
N ARG A 933 16.01 -12.56 7.90
CA ARG A 933 16.53 -11.20 7.89
C ARG A 933 15.40 -10.19 7.94
N ALA A 934 15.59 -9.10 8.64
CA ALA A 934 14.70 -7.97 8.51
C ALA A 934 14.79 -7.44 7.06
N GLY A 935 13.66 -7.40 6.36
CA GLY A 935 13.53 -6.79 5.04
C GLY A 935 13.55 -5.27 5.11
N THR A 936 13.91 -4.63 4.00
CA THR A 936 13.78 -3.17 3.83
C THR A 936 13.09 -2.84 2.52
N ILE A 937 12.32 -1.74 2.51
CA ILE A 937 11.66 -1.23 1.31
C ILE A 937 12.42 0.00 0.82
N SER A 938 12.88 -0.03 -0.44
CA SER A 938 13.55 1.09 -1.07
C SER A 938 12.57 1.87 -1.93
N ALA A 939 12.18 3.04 -1.44
CA ALA A 939 11.31 3.99 -2.14
C ALA A 939 12.09 4.99 -3.00
N ILE A 940 11.41 5.59 -3.98
CA ILE A 940 11.94 6.73 -4.75
C ILE A 940 12.21 7.89 -3.79
N GLN A 941 13.43 8.44 -3.88
CA GLN A 941 13.87 9.64 -3.18
C GLN A 941 13.89 10.83 -4.16
N GLU A 942 13.83 12.06 -3.67
CA GLU A 942 13.74 13.28 -4.49
C GLU A 942 14.77 13.35 -5.63
N LYS A 943 16.04 13.06 -5.36
CA LYS A 943 17.10 13.04 -6.40
C LYS A 943 16.83 12.04 -7.51
N THR A 944 16.29 10.88 -7.17
CA THR A 944 15.93 9.84 -8.15
C THR A 944 14.70 10.27 -8.94
N ALA A 945 13.72 10.89 -8.29
CA ALA A 945 12.53 11.42 -8.93
C ALA A 945 12.86 12.47 -10.00
N LEU A 946 13.76 13.42 -9.70
CA LEU A 946 14.25 14.41 -10.68
C LEU A 946 14.83 13.74 -11.94
N GLY A 947 15.59 12.66 -11.77
CA GLY A 947 16.13 11.89 -12.89
C GLY A 947 15.05 11.30 -13.80
N TYR A 948 13.98 10.75 -13.23
CA TYR A 948 12.84 10.25 -14.02
C TYR A 948 12.08 11.36 -14.73
N ILE A 949 11.87 12.50 -14.07
CA ILE A 949 11.16 13.66 -14.63
C ILE A 949 11.93 14.23 -15.83
N LEU A 950 13.25 14.45 -15.68
CA LEU A 950 14.10 14.96 -16.75
C LEU A 950 14.13 14.02 -17.96
N LYS A 951 14.28 12.72 -17.71
CA LYS A 951 14.25 11.71 -18.77
C LYS A 951 12.91 11.68 -19.50
N TYR A 952 11.80 11.75 -18.77
CA TYR A 952 10.45 11.81 -19.36
C TYR A 952 10.27 13.08 -20.21
N SER A 953 10.75 14.23 -19.71
CA SER A 953 10.73 15.51 -20.43
C SER A 953 11.50 15.44 -21.75
N GLU A 954 12.71 14.88 -21.75
CA GLU A 954 13.52 14.64 -22.95
C GLU A 954 12.85 13.67 -23.94
N GLU A 955 12.40 12.49 -23.47
CA GLU A 955 11.83 11.46 -24.34
C GLU A 955 10.51 11.90 -25.00
N LYS A 956 9.70 12.71 -24.31
CA LYS A 956 8.41 13.19 -24.83
C LYS A 956 8.49 14.55 -25.50
N GLY A 957 9.63 15.23 -25.43
CA GLY A 957 9.78 16.61 -25.91
C GLY A 957 8.84 17.60 -25.20
N ILE A 958 8.43 17.29 -23.96
CA ILE A 958 7.54 18.12 -23.16
C ILE A 958 8.41 18.86 -22.13
N PRO A 959 8.67 20.17 -22.28
CA PRO A 959 9.48 20.90 -21.31
C PRO A 959 8.77 20.97 -19.97
N ILE A 960 9.44 20.50 -18.91
CA ILE A 960 8.97 20.60 -17.53
C ILE A 960 9.78 21.69 -16.83
N ARG A 961 9.09 22.63 -16.17
CA ARG A 961 9.70 23.78 -15.50
C ARG A 961 10.28 23.39 -14.15
N ASP A 962 11.29 24.11 -13.68
CA ASP A 962 11.96 23.82 -12.40
C ASP A 962 11.00 23.70 -11.21
N ASN A 963 10.07 24.64 -11.07
CA ASN A 963 9.07 24.62 -9.99
C ASN A 963 8.14 23.40 -10.08
N ASP A 964 7.76 23.01 -11.30
CA ASP A 964 6.93 21.83 -11.56
C ASP A 964 7.73 20.53 -11.30
N MET A 965 9.04 20.53 -11.56
CA MET A 965 9.91 19.40 -11.22
C MET A 965 9.94 19.16 -9.70
N VAL A 966 10.01 20.21 -8.87
CA VAL A 966 9.98 20.06 -7.40
C VAL A 966 8.66 19.44 -6.94
N ARG A 967 7.52 19.95 -7.44
CA ARG A 967 6.19 19.41 -7.11
C ARG A 967 6.06 17.94 -7.53
N LEU A 968 6.42 17.63 -8.78
CA LEU A 968 6.34 16.27 -9.31
C LEU A 968 7.27 15.34 -8.52
N ALA A 969 8.47 15.79 -8.16
CA ALA A 969 9.42 15.01 -7.38
C ALA A 969 8.89 14.67 -5.97
N LYS A 970 8.27 15.65 -5.28
CA LYS A 970 7.58 15.41 -4.02
C LYS A 970 6.47 14.37 -4.18
N GLY A 971 5.64 14.48 -5.22
CA GLY A 971 4.56 13.53 -5.51
C GLY A 971 5.01 12.11 -5.89
N MET A 972 6.26 11.93 -6.33
CA MET A 972 6.85 10.62 -6.62
C MET A 972 7.52 9.97 -5.41
N THR A 973 7.81 10.75 -4.36
CA THR A 973 8.57 10.27 -3.20
C THR A 973 7.73 9.29 -2.39
N GLY A 974 8.35 8.21 -1.92
CA GLY A 974 7.65 7.15 -1.18
C GLY A 974 7.16 5.98 -2.05
N VAL A 975 7.02 6.17 -3.37
CA VAL A 975 6.68 5.06 -4.29
C VAL A 975 7.76 3.98 -4.24
N LYS A 976 7.36 2.73 -4.00
CA LYS A 976 8.26 1.58 -3.92
C LYS A 976 8.97 1.36 -5.26
N ARG A 977 10.28 1.19 -5.19
CA ARG A 977 11.14 0.84 -6.33
C ARG A 977 11.69 -0.58 -6.24
N THR A 978 12.16 -1.00 -5.08
CA THR A 978 12.73 -2.34 -4.86
C THR A 978 12.74 -2.70 -3.38
N THR A 979 13.24 -3.88 -3.04
CA THR A 979 13.41 -4.37 -1.67
C THR A 979 14.88 -4.62 -1.37
N GLY A 980 15.23 -4.67 -0.09
CA GLY A 980 16.58 -4.90 0.39
C GLY A 980 16.59 -5.68 1.70
N GLN A 981 17.76 -5.71 2.34
CA GLN A 981 17.97 -6.37 3.62
C GLN A 981 18.47 -5.36 4.65
N HIS A 982 18.12 -5.56 5.92
CA HIS A 982 18.68 -4.80 7.02
C HIS A 982 20.18 -5.12 7.18
N PRO A 983 21.03 -4.14 7.54
CA PRO A 983 22.48 -4.34 7.64
C PRO A 983 22.94 -5.43 8.63
N GLY A 984 22.14 -5.76 9.64
CA GLY A 984 22.48 -6.82 10.59
C GLY A 984 21.30 -7.43 11.36
N GLY A 985 20.07 -7.01 11.04
CA GLY A 985 18.88 -7.35 11.82
C GLY A 985 18.41 -8.75 11.47
N VAL A 986 18.37 -9.61 12.47
CA VAL A 986 17.88 -10.98 12.38
C VAL A 986 16.64 -11.12 13.25
N MET A 987 15.53 -11.54 12.64
CA MET A 987 14.24 -11.76 13.28
C MET A 987 14.12 -13.22 13.69
N ILE A 988 13.78 -13.48 14.96
CA ILE A 988 13.65 -14.82 15.52
C ILE A 988 12.17 -15.11 15.77
N VAL A 989 11.66 -16.17 15.13
CA VAL A 989 10.28 -16.62 15.29
C VAL A 989 10.20 -17.63 16.44
N PRO A 990 9.24 -17.48 17.37
CA PRO A 990 9.02 -18.47 18.42
C PRO A 990 8.64 -19.85 17.85
N LYS A 991 9.15 -20.93 18.46
CA LYS A 991 8.91 -22.31 17.96
C LYS A 991 7.44 -22.74 17.91
N ASN A 992 6.57 -22.10 18.70
CA ASN A 992 5.12 -22.33 18.71
C ASN A 992 4.34 -21.46 17.70
N LYS A 993 5.04 -20.68 16.87
CA LYS A 993 4.50 -19.80 15.84
C LYS A 993 5.17 -20.09 14.50
N GLU A 994 4.55 -19.60 13.43
CA GLU A 994 5.13 -19.57 12.09
C GLU A 994 5.41 -18.12 11.71
N ILE A 995 6.38 -17.87 10.81
CA ILE A 995 6.64 -16.50 10.31
C ILE A 995 5.38 -15.86 9.71
N TYR A 996 4.52 -16.68 9.08
CA TYR A 996 3.25 -16.28 8.48
C TYR A 996 2.17 -15.83 9.49
N ASP A 997 2.42 -15.94 10.79
CA ASP A 997 1.59 -15.29 11.80
C ASP A 997 1.89 -13.78 11.93
N PHE A 998 3.01 -13.32 11.34
CA PHE A 998 3.51 -11.95 11.48
C PHE A 998 3.70 -11.25 10.13
N THR A 999 4.25 -11.95 9.14
CA THR A 999 4.63 -11.36 7.86
C THR A 999 4.86 -12.43 6.78
N PRO A 1000 4.62 -12.13 5.49
CA PRO A 1000 5.18 -12.94 4.42
C PRO A 1000 6.72 -12.87 4.40
N ILE A 1001 7.34 -13.70 3.57
CA ILE A 1001 8.79 -13.73 3.35
C ILE A 1001 9.12 -13.66 1.86
N GLN A 1002 10.32 -13.20 1.53
CA GLN A 1002 10.80 -13.07 0.15
C GLN A 1002 12.32 -13.05 0.08
N TYR A 1003 12.87 -13.06 -1.13
CA TYR A 1003 14.28 -12.70 -1.36
C TYR A 1003 14.45 -11.16 -1.45
N PRO A 1004 15.56 -10.60 -0.94
CA PRO A 1004 15.85 -9.18 -1.07
C PRO A 1004 16.23 -8.84 -2.51
N ALA A 1005 15.53 -7.85 -3.07
CA ALA A 1005 15.60 -7.48 -4.49
C ALA A 1005 15.25 -8.64 -5.45
N GLU A 1006 14.42 -9.59 -4.99
CA GLU A 1006 13.96 -10.75 -5.77
C GLU A 1006 15.11 -11.65 -6.27
N ASP A 1007 16.27 -11.56 -5.63
CA ASP A 1007 17.49 -12.24 -6.05
C ASP A 1007 17.69 -13.55 -5.26
N LYS A 1008 17.31 -14.66 -5.89
CA LYS A 1008 17.46 -16.01 -5.33
C LYS A 1008 18.91 -16.39 -5.06
N SER A 1009 19.88 -15.81 -5.77
CA SER A 1009 21.31 -16.14 -5.59
C SER A 1009 21.86 -15.74 -4.23
N LYS A 1010 21.15 -14.87 -3.50
CA LYS A 1010 21.55 -14.43 -2.16
C LYS A 1010 21.31 -15.49 -1.09
N GLU A 1011 20.50 -16.52 -1.36
CA GLU A 1011 20.17 -17.62 -0.42
C GLU A 1011 19.67 -17.16 0.96
N VAL A 1012 19.26 -15.90 1.09
CA VAL A 1012 18.86 -15.28 2.36
C VAL A 1012 17.43 -14.80 2.25
N LEU A 1013 16.57 -15.31 3.14
CA LEU A 1013 15.17 -14.92 3.22
C LEU A 1013 15.01 -13.68 4.12
N THR A 1014 14.26 -12.71 3.62
CA THR A 1014 13.88 -11.50 4.35
C THR A 1014 12.40 -11.50 4.67
N THR A 1015 12.01 -10.88 5.78
CA THR A 1015 10.63 -10.49 6.06
C THR A 1015 10.11 -9.58 4.93
N HIS A 1016 8.85 -9.76 4.54
CA HIS A 1016 8.22 -8.94 3.50
C HIS A 1016 7.86 -7.56 4.03
N PHE A 1017 7.43 -7.50 5.30
CA PHE A 1017 7.33 -6.25 6.05
C PHE A 1017 8.71 -5.79 6.50
N ASP A 1018 8.89 -4.48 6.55
CA ASP A 1018 10.07 -3.92 7.19
C ASP A 1018 10.06 -4.19 8.69
N TYR A 1019 11.22 -4.00 9.32
CA TYR A 1019 11.36 -4.18 10.76
C TYR A 1019 10.39 -3.31 11.57
N ASN A 1020 10.21 -2.04 11.19
CA ASN A 1020 9.40 -1.10 11.97
C ASN A 1020 7.95 -1.57 12.11
N ALA A 1021 7.41 -2.21 11.07
CA ALA A 1021 6.07 -2.79 11.08
C ALA A 1021 5.89 -3.91 12.12
N ILE A 1022 6.93 -4.70 12.37
CA ILE A 1022 6.91 -5.89 13.26
C ILE A 1022 7.77 -5.71 14.53
N SER A 1023 8.27 -4.49 14.77
CA SER A 1023 9.00 -4.13 15.98
C SER A 1023 8.13 -4.38 17.22
N GLY A 1024 8.71 -4.96 18.27
CA GLY A 1024 7.96 -5.33 19.47
C GLY A 1024 7.04 -6.54 19.32
N LYS A 1025 7.00 -7.20 18.16
CA LYS A 1025 6.20 -8.41 17.93
C LYS A 1025 7.01 -9.68 18.09
N ILE A 1026 8.16 -9.74 17.44
CA ILE A 1026 9.09 -10.86 17.53
C ILE A 1026 10.50 -10.32 17.79
N LEU A 1027 11.33 -11.13 18.42
CA LEU A 1027 12.67 -10.72 18.81
C LEU A 1027 13.53 -10.38 17.60
N LYS A 1028 14.26 -9.27 17.71
CA LYS A 1028 15.35 -8.89 16.79
C LYS A 1028 16.70 -9.04 17.49
N LEU A 1029 17.69 -9.55 16.77
CA LEU A 1029 19.10 -9.47 17.13
C LEU A 1029 19.86 -8.63 16.09
N ASP A 1030 20.55 -7.58 16.54
CA ASP A 1030 21.42 -6.78 15.69
C ASP A 1030 22.86 -7.32 15.70
N ILE A 1031 23.11 -8.22 14.74
CA ILE A 1031 24.42 -8.80 14.47
C ILE A 1031 25.07 -7.93 13.39
N LEU A 1032 25.76 -6.87 13.82
CA LEU A 1032 26.31 -5.83 12.94
C LEU A 1032 27.76 -6.12 12.57
N GLY A 1033 28.13 -5.83 11.33
CA GLY A 1033 29.53 -5.82 10.89
C GLY A 1033 30.16 -4.46 11.19
N HIS A 1034 31.33 -4.47 11.83
CA HIS A 1034 32.07 -3.26 12.17
C HIS A 1034 33.57 -3.43 11.90
N ASP A 1035 34.25 -2.32 11.57
CA ASP A 1035 35.68 -2.35 11.22
C ASP A 1035 36.59 -2.45 12.45
N VAL A 1036 36.20 -1.86 13.58
CA VAL A 1036 37.01 -1.84 14.81
C VAL A 1036 37.42 -3.26 15.29
N PRO A 1037 36.51 -4.25 15.42
CA PRO A 1037 36.94 -5.61 15.77
C PRO A 1037 37.93 -6.21 14.79
N THR A 1038 37.74 -5.96 13.48
CA THR A 1038 38.67 -6.37 12.43
C THR A 1038 40.05 -5.73 12.59
N MET A 1039 40.09 -4.43 12.91
CA MET A 1039 41.34 -3.69 13.14
C MET A 1039 42.09 -4.17 14.38
N ILE A 1040 41.37 -4.46 15.48
CA ILE A 1040 42.00 -4.99 16.71
C ILE A 1040 42.63 -6.36 16.43
N LYS A 1041 41.90 -7.25 15.74
CA LYS A 1041 42.44 -8.55 15.33
C LYS A 1041 43.72 -8.42 14.50
N GLN A 1042 43.74 -7.52 13.52
CA GLN A 1042 44.93 -7.23 12.71
C GLN A 1042 46.09 -6.62 13.50
N LEU A 1043 45.83 -5.99 14.65
CA LEU A 1043 46.87 -5.48 15.54
C LEU A 1043 47.40 -6.56 16.52
N GLU A 1044 46.58 -7.57 16.83
CA GLU A 1044 46.98 -8.72 17.65
C GLU A 1044 47.79 -9.76 16.86
N GLU A 1045 47.46 -9.96 15.58
CA GLU A 1045 48.20 -10.78 14.60
C GLU A 1045 49.53 -10.15 14.16
#